data_AF-A0A934FQN8-F1
#
_entry.id   AF-A0A934FQN8-F1
#
_cell.length_a   1.000
_cell.length_b   1.000
_cell.length_c   1.000
_cell.angle_alpha   90.00
_cell.angle_beta   90.00
_cell.angle_gamma   90.00
#
_symmetry.space_group_name_H-M   'P 1'
#
loop_
_entity.id
_entity.type
_entity.pdbx_description
1 polymer ?
#
loop_
_entity_poly.entity_id
_entity_poly.type
_entity_poly.pdbx_seq_one_letter_code
_entity_poly.pdbx_strand_id
1 'polypeptide(L)'
;MRQLAACVVLLLSCLAEAQEPARRAIVLQNLAPTPRREWMQAVVPFAEGEMPDSPALHVEGKPTVWESFGARWPDGSVRQALCMFEAELTRIGEVVLPLADGRGQEAKDFVDALPPCSLTVLVKFGDRRFEGKLERVEVLTRNRARQVTVLRGRVGTSGLVAEATIEQFSGQAHAWFGIGVFFSDPTTPALEIQLDEIALETGGLAFVPRHQIPLGMRVEPTERGAKTILLEKLSLGDGQGLRRTGVLVPPLSDGSDDALRIRDDTIRAATVCRVVGATSWTGSGAFGPYGVVPPPPPWLATPESQRLAMAQAHAEFVAWSRAQTGDPFRAPHHGSGVAPGATGDQPDFGLCAVEPVAATGLPSFLAEVEWSVLQEACRPVHFFESDGTPLLARSHPEFVALSGRPHWDQEASPDRLGKGYPPTKFDTHEWVGKDSEHWSANYLCAWYLLTADPQALLEIRNETQIWLAANTLDPRLWSSKPGAARAAGRTILAGCWLWLCNPDEELGQRLKDRMEQTMLPNWKGGQWPPEYVRPYDVKGPDPRRFPGPEPTWVPWEDAIACSGFGAYRALFGASDPRIDELIDGLALNLLRHGWLLRDDGSAAIAYCMKYLDGKPFTKEQSSDDNFVRWASGGFGHWAYGALVLGRNAALKLGDAALMKRADDLMAGLHRYRERPRDGFWDRMSMWMAVR
;
A
#
# COMPACT_ATOMS: atom_id res chain seq x y z
N MET A 1 11.25 12.16 26.56
CA MET A 1 11.96 13.44 26.25
C MET A 1 13.42 13.24 25.84
N ARG A 2 14.31 12.58 26.61
CA ARG A 2 15.74 12.43 26.23
C ARG A 2 16.00 11.67 24.91
N GLN A 3 15.21 10.63 24.58
CA GLN A 3 15.31 9.93 23.28
C GLN A 3 14.75 10.72 22.10
N LEU A 4 13.69 11.51 22.32
CA LEU A 4 13.08 12.37 21.29
C LEU A 4 14.03 13.52 20.91
N ALA A 5 14.68 14.11 21.91
CA ALA A 5 15.76 15.07 21.71
C ALA A 5 16.96 14.43 20.99
N ALA A 6 17.28 13.16 21.25
CA ALA A 6 18.38 12.46 20.57
C ALA A 6 18.08 12.19 19.09
N CYS A 7 16.86 11.75 18.71
CA CYS A 7 16.49 11.55 17.30
C CYS A 7 16.47 12.87 16.51
N VAL A 8 15.93 13.95 17.09
CA VAL A 8 15.90 15.27 16.45
C VAL A 8 17.31 15.87 16.35
N VAL A 9 18.12 15.80 17.42
CA VAL A 9 19.50 16.30 17.40
C VAL A 9 20.38 15.50 16.43
N LEU A 10 20.12 14.21 16.23
CA LEU A 10 20.96 13.39 15.36
C LEU A 10 20.66 13.57 13.87
N LEU A 11 19.38 13.64 13.51
CA LEU A 11 18.98 14.02 12.14
C LEU A 11 19.44 15.43 11.80
N LEU A 12 19.55 16.32 12.79
CA LEU A 12 20.18 17.63 12.65
C LEU A 12 21.72 17.57 12.57
N SER A 13 22.38 16.63 13.24
CA SER A 13 23.85 16.49 13.20
C SER A 13 24.39 15.81 11.94
N CYS A 14 23.58 14.98 11.27
CA CYS A 14 23.88 14.42 9.95
C CYS A 14 23.76 15.45 8.81
N LEU A 15 23.30 16.68 9.09
CA LEU A 15 23.19 17.76 8.10
C LEU A 15 24.54 18.34 7.67
N ALA A 16 25.62 18.08 8.41
CA ALA A 16 26.89 18.79 8.22
C ALA A 16 27.67 18.37 6.94
N GLU A 17 27.33 17.26 6.28
CA GLU A 17 28.06 16.74 5.10
C GLU A 17 27.13 16.17 4.00
N ALA A 18 25.88 16.61 3.94
CA ALA A 18 24.89 16.01 3.04
C ALA A 18 25.07 16.43 1.57
N GLN A 19 25.61 15.53 0.74
CA GLN A 19 25.34 15.55 -0.71
C GLN A 19 23.96 14.96 -0.99
N GLU A 20 23.29 15.41 -2.06
CA GLU A 20 22.10 14.70 -2.56
C GLU A 20 22.49 13.24 -2.85
N PRO A 21 21.74 12.25 -2.34
CA PRO A 21 22.03 10.87 -2.67
C PRO A 21 21.81 10.68 -4.16
N ALA A 22 22.90 10.55 -4.90
CA ALA A 22 22.85 10.10 -6.27
C ALA A 22 22.10 8.75 -6.31
N ARG A 23 21.41 8.46 -7.42
CA ARG A 23 20.69 7.19 -7.66
C ARG A 23 21.51 5.92 -7.34
N ARG A 24 22.83 6.06 -7.29
CA ARG A 24 23.83 5.03 -6.94
C ARG A 24 24.33 5.12 -5.50
N ALA A 25 23.48 5.47 -4.54
CA ALA A 25 23.80 5.40 -3.12
C ALA A 25 22.64 4.82 -2.32
N ILE A 26 22.96 4.00 -1.33
CA ILE A 26 22.02 3.46 -0.35
C ILE A 26 22.19 4.25 0.95
N VAL A 27 21.11 4.85 1.43
CA VAL A 27 21.05 5.44 2.77
C VAL A 27 20.50 4.38 3.71
N LEU A 28 21.25 4.06 4.77
CA LEU A 28 20.80 3.20 5.86
C LEU A 28 20.62 4.03 7.12
N GLN A 29 19.56 3.77 7.88
CA GLN A 29 19.36 4.34 9.20
C GLN A 29 19.15 3.25 10.25
N ASN A 30 19.91 3.36 11.34
CA ASN A 30 19.65 2.66 12.57
C ASN A 30 18.90 3.59 13.52
N LEU A 31 17.61 3.34 13.72
CA LEU A 31 16.79 4.14 14.65
C LEU A 31 16.84 3.60 16.09
N ALA A 32 17.52 2.46 16.32
CA ALA A 32 17.65 1.87 17.64
C ALA A 32 18.72 2.59 18.50
N PRO A 33 18.55 2.62 19.84
CA PRO A 33 19.49 3.26 20.76
C PRO A 33 20.79 2.47 20.99
N THR A 34 21.04 1.42 20.21
CA THR A 34 22.19 0.52 20.34
C THR A 34 22.86 0.33 19.00
N PRO A 35 24.19 0.20 18.96
CA PRO A 35 24.89 -0.13 17.73
C PRO A 35 24.50 -1.54 17.29
N ARG A 36 24.74 -1.85 16.02
CA ARG A 36 24.50 -3.18 15.48
C ARG A 36 25.39 -3.48 14.28
N ARG A 37 25.68 -4.76 14.09
CA ARG A 37 26.32 -5.29 12.90
C ARG A 37 25.51 -6.49 12.42
N GLU A 38 24.93 -6.35 11.23
CA GLU A 38 23.92 -7.30 10.76
C GLU A 38 23.78 -7.23 9.22
N TRP A 39 23.07 -8.18 8.63
CA TRP A 39 22.69 -8.09 7.22
C TRP A 39 21.62 -7.02 7.05
N MET A 40 21.85 -6.15 6.07
CA MET A 40 21.00 -5.04 5.71
C MET A 40 20.35 -5.32 4.36
N GLN A 41 19.22 -4.67 4.10
CA GLN A 41 18.62 -4.67 2.78
C GLN A 41 18.10 -3.29 2.40
N ALA A 42 18.17 -2.97 1.11
CA ALA A 42 17.50 -1.81 0.51
C ALA A 42 17.05 -2.17 -0.91
N VAL A 43 15.88 -1.69 -1.32
CA VAL A 43 15.43 -1.88 -2.71
C VAL A 43 16.07 -0.83 -3.61
N VAL A 44 16.67 -1.26 -4.71
CA VAL A 44 17.29 -0.41 -5.73
C VAL A 44 16.48 -0.48 -7.03
N PRO A 45 16.07 0.67 -7.59
CA PRO A 45 15.29 0.73 -8.82
C PRO A 45 16.15 0.89 -10.07
N PHE A 46 15.73 0.25 -11.15
CA PHE A 46 16.42 0.23 -12.44
C PHE A 46 15.52 0.77 -13.54
N ALA A 47 16.10 1.56 -14.45
CA ALA A 47 15.39 2.04 -15.62
C ALA A 47 15.26 0.91 -16.64
N GLU A 48 14.30 1.06 -17.55
CA GLU A 48 14.13 0.12 -18.65
C GLU A 48 15.44 -0.06 -19.43
N GLY A 49 15.84 -1.29 -19.67
CA GLY A 49 17.08 -1.67 -20.32
C GLY A 49 18.36 -1.52 -19.49
N GLU A 50 18.30 -0.91 -18.29
CA GLU A 50 19.49 -0.71 -17.45
C GLU A 50 20.04 -2.03 -16.92
N MET A 51 19.16 -3.01 -16.69
CA MET A 51 19.54 -4.25 -16.05
C MET A 51 18.78 -5.48 -16.57
N PRO A 52 19.30 -6.16 -17.61
CA PRO A 52 18.60 -7.29 -18.24
C PRO A 52 18.26 -8.43 -17.27
N ASP A 53 19.27 -8.94 -16.54
CA ASP A 53 19.12 -10.13 -15.70
C ASP A 53 19.53 -9.89 -14.24
N SER A 54 20.79 -9.49 -14.00
CA SER A 54 21.38 -9.35 -12.67
C SER A 54 22.17 -8.04 -12.56
N PRO A 55 22.19 -7.39 -11.38
CA PRO A 55 22.90 -6.12 -11.22
C PRO A 55 24.39 -6.32 -11.39
N ALA A 56 24.99 -5.51 -12.27
CA ALA A 56 26.43 -5.29 -12.33
C ALA A 56 26.81 -4.14 -11.38
N LEU A 57 26.25 -4.15 -10.17
CA LEU A 57 26.49 -3.18 -9.11
C LEU A 57 26.77 -3.92 -7.81
N HIS A 58 27.51 -3.30 -6.91
CA HIS A 58 27.73 -3.81 -5.57
C HIS A 58 27.94 -2.65 -4.59
N VAL A 59 27.74 -2.89 -3.30
CA VAL A 59 28.12 -1.91 -2.29
C VAL A 59 29.64 -1.94 -2.13
N GLU A 60 30.27 -0.78 -2.28
CA GLU A 60 31.73 -0.68 -2.31
C GLU A 60 32.38 -1.32 -1.06
N GLY A 61 33.34 -2.21 -1.29
CA GLY A 61 34.07 -2.91 -0.22
C GLY A 61 33.26 -3.98 0.52
N LYS A 62 32.05 -4.34 0.05
CA LYS A 62 31.18 -5.31 0.72
C LYS A 62 30.74 -6.45 -0.21
N PRO A 63 30.69 -7.69 0.27
CA PRO A 63 29.96 -8.75 -0.41
C PRO A 63 28.49 -8.37 -0.56
N THR A 64 27.97 -8.47 -1.79
CA THR A 64 26.60 -8.05 -2.12
C THR A 64 25.85 -9.20 -2.75
N VAL A 65 24.59 -9.40 -2.34
CA VAL A 65 23.65 -10.35 -2.94
C VAL A 65 22.44 -9.58 -3.45
N TRP A 66 21.98 -9.97 -4.63
CA TRP A 66 20.87 -9.33 -5.30
C TRP A 66 19.70 -10.29 -5.52
N GLU A 67 18.49 -9.77 -5.39
CA GLU A 67 17.26 -10.52 -5.60
C GLU A 67 16.23 -9.64 -6.33
N SER A 68 15.92 -9.94 -7.59
CA SER A 68 14.86 -9.26 -8.34
C SER A 68 13.48 -9.69 -7.83
N PHE A 69 12.52 -8.77 -7.76
CA PHE A 69 11.14 -9.08 -7.36
C PHE A 69 10.15 -8.12 -8.03
N GLY A 70 8.86 -8.44 -7.97
CA GLY A 70 7.79 -7.68 -8.60
C GLY A 70 7.79 -7.75 -10.13
N ALA A 71 7.07 -6.83 -10.77
CA ALA A 71 7.00 -6.80 -12.23
C ALA A 71 8.34 -6.41 -12.87
N ARG A 72 8.60 -6.97 -14.06
CA ARG A 72 9.71 -6.59 -14.94
C ARG A 72 9.26 -5.50 -15.93
N TRP A 73 10.22 -4.88 -16.59
CA TRP A 73 9.96 -4.02 -17.73
C TRP A 73 9.46 -4.81 -18.95
N PRO A 74 8.77 -4.17 -19.91
CA PRO A 74 8.32 -4.83 -21.13
C PRO A 74 9.44 -5.51 -21.94
N ASP A 75 10.66 -4.96 -21.91
CA ASP A 75 11.85 -5.55 -22.53
C ASP A 75 12.43 -6.76 -21.76
N GLY A 76 11.82 -7.13 -20.63
CA GLY A 76 12.24 -8.21 -19.75
C GLY A 76 13.28 -7.81 -18.70
N SER A 77 13.83 -6.58 -18.78
CA SER A 77 14.80 -6.09 -17.81
C SER A 77 14.19 -5.94 -16.41
N VAL A 78 15.02 -6.05 -15.39
CA VAL A 78 14.64 -5.90 -14.00
C VAL A 78 14.23 -4.46 -13.73
N ARG A 79 13.10 -4.29 -13.04
CA ARG A 79 12.57 -2.98 -12.66
C ARG A 79 13.06 -2.54 -11.27
N GLN A 80 13.18 -3.48 -10.35
CA GLN A 80 13.74 -3.29 -9.02
C GLN A 80 14.37 -4.58 -8.49
N ALA A 81 15.35 -4.44 -7.61
CA ALA A 81 15.94 -5.57 -6.89
C ALA A 81 16.31 -5.20 -5.45
N LEU A 82 16.26 -6.19 -4.58
CA LEU A 82 16.74 -6.09 -3.21
C LEU A 82 18.28 -6.23 -3.20
N CYS A 83 18.97 -5.20 -2.71
CA CYS A 83 20.41 -5.21 -2.44
C CYS A 83 20.64 -5.64 -0.99
N MET A 84 21.33 -6.76 -0.77
CA MET A 84 21.62 -7.31 0.55
C MET A 84 23.13 -7.36 0.82
N PHE A 85 23.56 -6.90 2.00
CA PHE A 85 24.97 -6.83 2.38
C PHE A 85 25.12 -6.68 3.91
N GLU A 86 26.29 -7.00 4.46
CA GLU A 86 26.58 -6.74 5.88
C GLU A 86 27.07 -5.30 6.12
N ALA A 87 26.52 -4.64 7.14
CA ALA A 87 27.04 -3.36 7.60
C ALA A 87 27.05 -3.27 9.13
N GLU A 88 27.90 -2.36 9.61
CA GLU A 88 27.93 -1.95 11.01
C GLU A 88 27.38 -0.53 11.08
N LEU A 89 26.45 -0.32 12.01
CA LEU A 89 25.77 0.95 12.23
C LEU A 89 25.93 1.35 13.68
N THR A 90 26.25 2.62 13.90
CA THR A 90 26.24 3.23 15.23
C THR A 90 24.82 3.30 15.78
N ARG A 91 24.68 3.44 17.09
CA ARG A 91 23.37 3.72 17.73
C ARG A 91 22.79 5.01 17.13
N ILE A 92 21.49 5.02 16.83
CA ILE A 92 20.78 6.18 16.27
C ILE A 92 21.66 6.81 15.17
N GLY A 93 21.87 6.14 14.05
CA GLY A 93 22.91 6.51 13.08
C GLY A 93 22.45 6.44 11.64
N GLU A 94 23.05 7.24 10.77
CA GLU A 94 22.86 7.22 9.32
C GLU A 94 24.21 6.91 8.65
N VAL A 95 24.19 6.11 7.59
CA VAL A 95 25.35 5.92 6.69
C VAL A 95 24.86 5.96 5.25
N VAL A 96 25.68 6.57 4.38
CA VAL A 96 25.49 6.59 2.94
C VAL A 96 26.53 5.66 2.33
N LEU A 97 26.08 4.67 1.57
CA LEU A 97 26.91 3.63 0.99
C LEU A 97 26.84 3.71 -0.55
N PRO A 98 27.94 4.00 -1.25
CA PRO A 98 27.93 4.06 -2.71
C PRO A 98 27.75 2.68 -3.34
N LEU A 99 27.04 2.65 -4.46
CA LEU A 99 26.96 1.52 -5.36
C LEU A 99 28.00 1.69 -6.47
N ALA A 100 28.98 0.78 -6.48
CA ALA A 100 30.05 0.74 -7.46
C ALA A 100 29.72 -0.23 -8.60
N ASP A 101 30.19 0.07 -9.81
CA ASP A 101 30.04 -0.79 -10.98
C ASP A 101 30.84 -2.10 -10.81
N GLY A 102 30.32 -3.18 -11.40
CA GLY A 102 30.89 -4.53 -11.34
C GLY A 102 30.23 -5.43 -10.29
N ARG A 103 30.62 -6.70 -10.30
CA ARG A 103 30.00 -7.76 -9.46
C ARG A 103 30.37 -7.66 -7.98
N GLY A 104 31.40 -6.89 -7.63
CA GLY A 104 31.91 -6.80 -6.26
C GLY A 104 32.50 -8.10 -5.74
N GLN A 105 32.61 -8.18 -4.41
CA GLN A 105 33.01 -9.39 -3.71
C GLN A 105 31.85 -10.38 -3.66
N GLU A 106 32.16 -11.66 -3.86
CA GLU A 106 31.16 -12.73 -3.79
C GLU A 106 30.78 -13.00 -2.33
N ALA A 107 29.48 -13.06 -2.04
CA ALA A 107 29.00 -13.49 -0.73
C ALA A 107 29.28 -14.99 -0.53
N LYS A 108 29.56 -15.37 0.72
CA LYS A 108 29.71 -16.78 1.12
C LYS A 108 28.38 -17.51 0.96
N ASP A 109 28.45 -18.84 0.91
CA ASP A 109 27.24 -19.66 0.93
C ASP A 109 26.43 -19.44 2.20
N PHE A 110 25.13 -19.67 2.08
CA PHE A 110 24.19 -19.47 3.17
C PHE A 110 24.51 -20.41 4.35
N VAL A 111 24.68 -19.84 5.54
CA VAL A 111 24.89 -20.57 6.78
C VAL A 111 23.68 -20.36 7.68
N ASP A 112 22.97 -21.45 7.95
CA ASP A 112 21.90 -21.47 8.93
C ASP A 112 22.51 -21.41 10.34
N ALA A 113 22.30 -20.27 11.02
CA ALA A 113 22.82 -20.01 12.36
C ALA A 113 21.74 -20.10 13.44
N LEU A 114 20.47 -20.33 13.09
CA LEU A 114 19.40 -20.39 14.07
C LEU A 114 19.15 -21.83 14.53
N PRO A 115 18.94 -22.07 15.83
CA PRO A 115 18.49 -23.36 16.30
C PRO A 115 17.07 -23.66 15.75
N PRO A 116 16.68 -24.94 15.68
CA PRO A 116 15.31 -25.31 15.36
C PRO A 116 14.31 -24.59 16.27
N CYS A 117 13.29 -24.00 15.65
CA CYS A 117 12.23 -23.28 16.35
C CYS A 117 10.89 -23.97 16.12
N SER A 118 10.14 -24.20 17.18
CA SER A 118 8.74 -24.64 17.11
C SER A 118 7.81 -23.45 17.33
N LEU A 119 6.78 -23.32 16.50
CA LEU A 119 5.79 -22.26 16.58
C LEU A 119 4.39 -22.88 16.75
N THR A 120 3.73 -22.61 17.86
CA THR A 120 2.38 -23.11 18.16
C THR A 120 1.48 -21.95 18.54
N VAL A 121 0.37 -21.78 17.83
CA VAL A 121 -0.67 -20.81 18.19
C VAL A 121 -1.65 -21.48 19.15
N LEU A 122 -1.85 -20.85 20.30
CA LEU A 122 -2.75 -21.28 21.36
C LEU A 122 -3.97 -20.35 21.38
N VAL A 123 -5.16 -20.93 21.45
CA VAL A 123 -6.41 -20.17 21.51
C VAL A 123 -7.23 -20.65 22.69
N LYS A 124 -7.78 -19.71 23.46
CA LYS A 124 -8.70 -19.97 24.55
C LYS A 124 -10.06 -19.32 24.29
N PHE A 125 -11.12 -20.10 24.51
CA PHE A 125 -12.50 -19.61 24.53
C PHE A 125 -13.31 -20.40 25.57
N GLY A 126 -13.67 -19.74 26.67
CA GLY A 126 -14.26 -20.37 27.85
C GLY A 126 -13.32 -21.42 28.43
N ASP A 127 -13.84 -22.63 28.63
CA ASP A 127 -13.06 -23.77 29.13
C ASP A 127 -12.32 -24.54 28.02
N ARG A 128 -12.52 -24.17 26.75
CA ARG A 128 -11.90 -24.86 25.60
C ARG A 128 -10.54 -24.24 25.27
N ARG A 129 -9.61 -25.11 24.89
CA ARG A 129 -8.28 -24.74 24.37
C ARG A 129 -8.05 -25.42 23.04
N PHE A 130 -7.45 -24.69 22.12
CA PHE A 130 -7.08 -25.17 20.81
C PHE A 130 -5.62 -24.83 20.53
N GLU A 131 -4.98 -25.69 19.76
CA GLU A 131 -3.57 -25.56 19.39
C GLU A 131 -3.44 -25.73 17.88
N GLY A 132 -2.61 -24.90 17.27
CA GLY A 132 -2.26 -24.96 15.86
C GLY A 132 -0.75 -24.89 15.70
N LYS A 133 -0.13 -26.00 15.30
CA LYS A 133 1.29 -26.02 14.96
C LYS A 133 1.47 -25.42 13.57
N LEU A 134 2.42 -24.50 13.43
CA LEU A 134 2.71 -23.90 12.13
C LEU A 134 3.72 -24.76 11.40
N GLU A 135 3.34 -25.22 10.21
CA GLU A 135 4.18 -26.03 9.35
C GLU A 135 4.64 -25.22 8.15
N ARG A 136 5.84 -25.51 7.65
CA ARG A 136 6.38 -24.86 6.46
C ARG A 136 5.54 -25.24 5.24
N VAL A 137 5.00 -24.24 4.55
CA VAL A 137 4.17 -24.41 3.35
C VAL A 137 4.81 -23.85 2.08
N GLU A 138 5.70 -22.86 2.20
CA GLU A 138 6.34 -22.21 1.05
C GLU A 138 7.74 -21.68 1.44
N VAL A 139 8.65 -21.63 0.47
CA VAL A 139 9.87 -20.81 0.56
C VAL A 139 9.76 -19.74 -0.50
N LEU A 140 9.54 -18.50 -0.08
CA LEU A 140 9.41 -17.36 -1.00
C LEU A 140 10.74 -17.09 -1.70
N THR A 141 11.84 -17.21 -0.96
CA THR A 141 13.17 -17.00 -1.49
C THR A 141 14.24 -17.74 -0.70
N ARG A 142 15.29 -18.13 -1.39
CA ARG A 142 16.53 -18.65 -0.81
C ARG A 142 17.70 -18.27 -1.70
N ASN A 143 18.61 -17.47 -1.15
CA ASN A 143 19.86 -17.08 -1.79
C ASN A 143 21.01 -17.13 -0.76
N ARG A 144 22.18 -16.63 -1.14
CA ARG A 144 23.37 -16.67 -0.28
C ARG A 144 23.28 -15.78 0.96
N ALA A 145 22.50 -14.70 0.90
CA ALA A 145 22.30 -13.79 2.00
C ALA A 145 21.12 -14.19 2.88
N ARG A 146 20.01 -14.66 2.31
CA ARG A 146 18.71 -14.73 2.97
C ARG A 146 17.88 -15.96 2.56
N GLN A 147 17.09 -16.46 3.51
CA GLN A 147 15.99 -17.39 3.27
C GLN A 147 14.70 -16.83 3.89
N VAL A 148 13.61 -16.82 3.13
CA VAL A 148 12.27 -16.45 3.63
C VAL A 148 11.34 -17.65 3.50
N THR A 149 10.78 -18.07 4.63
CA THR A 149 9.89 -19.23 4.73
C THR A 149 8.51 -18.80 5.20
N VAL A 150 7.46 -19.30 4.56
CA VAL A 150 6.07 -19.16 5.03
C VAL A 150 5.68 -20.42 5.78
N LEU A 151 5.07 -20.22 6.94
CA LEU A 151 4.48 -21.27 7.73
C LEU A 151 2.98 -21.03 7.86
N ARG A 152 2.19 -22.09 7.94
CA ARG A 152 0.74 -21.98 8.10
C ARG A 152 0.21 -23.15 8.92
N GLY A 153 -0.91 -22.94 9.60
CA GLY A 153 -1.62 -24.00 10.30
C GLY A 153 -3.01 -23.56 10.77
N ARG A 154 -3.96 -24.49 10.73
CA ARG A 154 -5.26 -24.33 11.42
C ARG A 154 -5.09 -24.53 12.92
N VAL A 155 -5.85 -23.77 13.71
CA VAL A 155 -5.82 -23.85 15.18
C VAL A 155 -6.93 -24.76 15.66
N GLY A 156 -6.68 -26.08 15.61
CA GLY A 156 -7.66 -27.12 15.93
C GLY A 156 -8.99 -26.92 15.18
N THR A 157 -10.10 -27.01 15.90
CA THR A 157 -11.46 -26.77 15.39
C THR A 157 -12.03 -25.39 15.81
N SER A 158 -11.16 -24.43 16.10
CA SER A 158 -11.58 -23.07 16.50
C SER A 158 -12.10 -22.23 15.34
N GLY A 159 -11.81 -22.63 14.10
CA GLY A 159 -12.06 -21.83 12.89
C GLY A 159 -11.00 -20.76 12.60
N LEU A 160 -9.94 -20.69 13.41
CA LEU A 160 -8.81 -19.79 13.17
C LEU A 160 -7.73 -20.45 12.30
N VAL A 161 -7.13 -19.64 11.43
CA VAL A 161 -5.94 -19.96 10.64
C VAL A 161 -4.83 -19.01 11.03
N ALA A 162 -3.62 -19.54 11.20
CA ALA A 162 -2.44 -18.74 11.46
C ALA A 162 -1.42 -18.90 10.32
N GLU A 163 -0.82 -17.79 9.92
CA GLU A 163 0.20 -17.70 8.87
C GLU A 163 1.38 -16.89 9.37
N ALA A 164 2.61 -17.38 9.20
CA ALA A 164 3.82 -16.70 9.64
C ALA A 164 4.88 -16.63 8.54
N THR A 165 5.76 -15.64 8.62
CA THR A 165 7.00 -15.59 7.83
C THR A 165 8.20 -15.58 8.75
N ILE A 166 9.20 -16.40 8.42
CA ILE A 166 10.54 -16.32 9.00
C ILE A 166 11.49 -15.84 7.91
N GLU A 167 12.07 -14.67 8.11
CA GLU A 167 13.11 -14.09 7.27
C GLU A 167 14.45 -14.18 8.01
N GLN A 168 15.31 -15.08 7.54
CA GLN A 168 16.59 -15.39 8.14
C GLN A 168 17.72 -14.98 7.21
N PHE A 169 18.72 -14.27 7.72
CA PHE A 169 19.96 -14.06 6.97
C PHE A 169 21.09 -14.99 7.44
N SER A 170 22.00 -15.23 6.51
CA SER A 170 23.18 -16.08 6.67
C SER A 170 24.02 -15.61 7.86
N GLY A 171 24.28 -16.51 8.81
CA GLY A 171 25.12 -16.24 9.97
C GLY A 171 24.50 -15.33 11.05
N GLN A 172 23.27 -14.83 10.88
CA GLN A 172 22.63 -14.00 11.92
C GLN A 172 22.06 -14.84 13.06
N ALA A 173 22.24 -14.35 14.29
CA ALA A 173 21.72 -14.97 15.52
C ALA A 173 20.25 -14.64 15.83
N HIS A 174 19.54 -13.97 14.93
CA HIS A 174 18.11 -13.69 15.01
C HIS A 174 17.47 -13.81 13.61
N ALA A 175 16.14 -13.87 13.56
CA ALA A 175 15.36 -13.76 12.32
C ALA A 175 14.28 -12.70 12.46
N TRP A 176 13.96 -12.02 11.36
CA TRP A 176 12.77 -11.20 11.27
C TRP A 176 11.55 -12.11 11.18
N PHE A 177 10.51 -11.79 11.93
CA PHE A 177 9.35 -12.65 12.08
C PHE A 177 8.05 -11.86 11.99
N GLY A 178 7.11 -12.40 11.23
CA GLY A 178 5.74 -11.91 11.17
C GLY A 178 4.76 -13.04 11.39
N ILE A 179 3.64 -12.75 12.07
CA ILE A 179 2.55 -13.68 12.36
C ILE A 179 1.21 -12.99 12.11
N GLY A 180 0.35 -13.64 11.35
CA GLY A 180 -1.06 -13.31 11.17
C GLY A 180 -1.95 -14.41 11.74
N VAL A 181 -3.06 -14.02 12.37
CA VAL A 181 -4.10 -14.96 12.84
C VAL A 181 -5.46 -14.42 12.41
N PHE A 182 -6.24 -15.24 11.71
CA PHE A 182 -7.48 -14.86 11.04
C PHE A 182 -8.60 -15.84 11.39
N PHE A 183 -9.81 -15.33 11.60
CA PHE A 183 -11.01 -16.16 11.71
C PHE A 183 -11.60 -16.37 10.32
N SER A 184 -11.44 -17.58 9.78
CA SER A 184 -11.97 -17.96 8.48
C SER A 184 -12.08 -19.48 8.39
N ASP A 185 -13.32 -19.95 8.37
CA ASP A 185 -13.61 -21.37 8.24
C ASP A 185 -14.91 -21.58 7.45
N PRO A 186 -14.82 -22.19 6.25
CA PRO A 186 -15.97 -22.43 5.40
C PRO A 186 -16.82 -23.62 5.89
N THR A 187 -16.38 -24.34 6.92
CA THR A 187 -17.15 -25.45 7.51
C THR A 187 -18.11 -24.99 8.60
N THR A 188 -18.06 -23.70 8.99
CA THR A 188 -18.90 -23.11 10.03
C THR A 188 -19.69 -21.90 9.51
N PRO A 189 -20.98 -21.79 9.85
CA PRO A 189 -21.78 -20.60 9.52
C PRO A 189 -21.48 -19.41 10.44
N ALA A 190 -20.59 -19.56 11.42
CA ALA A 190 -20.24 -18.50 12.35
C ALA A 190 -19.61 -17.31 11.61
N LEU A 191 -20.08 -16.11 11.98
CA LEU A 191 -19.63 -14.83 11.45
C LEU A 191 -18.76 -14.04 12.43
N GLU A 192 -18.68 -14.53 13.67
CA GLU A 192 -17.84 -14.01 14.73
C GLU A 192 -17.38 -15.17 15.62
N ILE A 193 -16.19 -15.02 16.21
CA ILE A 193 -15.76 -15.79 17.35
C ILE A 193 -15.38 -14.85 18.49
N GLN A 194 -15.90 -15.12 19.69
CA GLN A 194 -15.47 -14.47 20.94
C GLN A 194 -14.25 -15.22 21.47
N LEU A 195 -13.23 -14.50 21.95
CA LEU A 195 -11.95 -15.09 22.34
C LEU A 195 -11.53 -14.58 23.70
N ASP A 196 -11.06 -15.47 24.57
CA ASP A 196 -10.41 -15.07 25.81
C ASP A 196 -8.95 -14.68 25.55
N GLU A 197 -8.25 -15.44 24.70
CA GLU A 197 -6.82 -15.27 24.42
C GLU A 197 -6.45 -15.89 23.06
N ILE A 198 -5.63 -15.19 22.28
CA ILE A 198 -4.77 -15.75 21.23
C ILE A 198 -3.32 -15.53 21.65
N ALA A 199 -2.54 -16.59 21.73
CA ALA A 199 -1.11 -16.53 22.02
C ALA A 199 -0.28 -17.33 21.02
N LEU A 200 0.97 -16.91 20.81
CA LEU A 200 1.99 -17.67 20.11
C LEU A 200 2.98 -18.20 21.15
N GLU A 201 3.09 -19.52 21.26
CA GLU A 201 4.15 -20.18 22.01
C GLU A 201 5.29 -20.57 21.06
N THR A 202 6.49 -20.10 21.40
CA THR A 202 7.73 -20.43 20.69
C THR A 202 8.63 -21.29 21.55
N GLY A 203 9.29 -22.27 20.94
CA GLY A 203 10.27 -23.15 21.57
C GLY A 203 11.56 -23.18 20.78
N GLY A 204 12.71 -23.20 21.45
CA GLY A 204 14.05 -23.07 20.88
C GLY A 204 14.48 -21.62 20.66
N LEU A 205 13.53 -20.73 20.35
CA LEU A 205 13.69 -19.28 20.24
C LEU A 205 12.55 -18.57 20.98
N ALA A 206 12.74 -17.29 21.27
CA ALA A 206 11.72 -16.39 21.81
C ALA A 206 11.27 -15.40 20.73
N PHE A 207 9.96 -15.23 20.56
CA PHE A 207 9.42 -14.12 19.76
C PHE A 207 9.35 -12.85 20.60
N VAL A 208 9.96 -11.78 20.11
CA VAL A 208 9.85 -10.43 20.68
C VAL A 208 9.13 -9.54 19.66
N PRO A 209 7.83 -9.25 19.85
CA PRO A 209 7.07 -8.38 18.97
C PRO A 209 7.54 -6.93 19.04
N ARG A 210 7.42 -6.21 17.92
CA ARG A 210 7.44 -4.74 17.87
C ARG A 210 6.05 -4.18 18.17
N HIS A 211 5.96 -2.90 18.52
CA HIS A 211 4.69 -2.22 18.83
C HIS A 211 3.85 -2.87 19.94
N GLN A 212 4.50 -3.46 20.96
CA GLN A 212 3.80 -4.23 22.00
C GLN A 212 2.74 -3.41 22.76
N ILE A 213 3.14 -2.26 23.32
CA ILE A 213 2.26 -1.42 24.15
C ILE A 213 1.08 -0.86 23.34
N PRO A 214 1.29 -0.25 22.16
CA PRO A 214 0.18 0.27 21.37
C PRO A 214 -0.85 -0.80 20.96
N LEU A 215 -0.39 -2.02 20.67
CA LEU A 215 -1.23 -3.12 20.20
C LEU A 215 -1.66 -4.11 21.30
N GLY A 216 -1.36 -3.81 22.57
CA GLY A 216 -1.80 -4.61 23.71
C GLY A 216 -1.16 -5.99 23.82
N MET A 217 0.01 -6.21 23.21
CA MET A 217 0.70 -7.50 23.27
C MET A 217 1.51 -7.65 24.56
N ARG A 218 1.63 -8.89 25.04
CA ARG A 218 2.43 -9.25 26.23
C ARG A 218 3.34 -10.42 25.92
N VAL A 219 4.55 -10.42 26.47
CA VAL A 219 5.52 -11.51 26.31
C VAL A 219 5.84 -12.08 27.67
N GLU A 220 5.72 -13.40 27.79
CA GLU A 220 6.01 -14.17 28.99
C GLU A 220 7.12 -15.17 28.65
N PRO A 221 8.35 -15.03 29.20
CA PRO A 221 9.43 -15.99 28.98
C PRO A 221 9.01 -17.40 29.41
N THR A 222 9.45 -18.42 28.67
CA THR A 222 9.31 -19.83 29.05
C THR A 222 10.70 -20.46 29.15
N GLU A 223 10.80 -21.68 29.71
CA GLU A 223 12.08 -22.39 29.85
C GLU A 223 12.85 -22.53 28.52
N ARG A 224 12.13 -22.61 27.39
CA ARG A 224 12.71 -22.87 26.06
C ARG A 224 12.45 -21.76 25.05
N GLY A 225 11.78 -20.68 25.40
CA GLY A 225 11.36 -19.64 24.46
C GLY A 225 10.47 -18.58 25.08
N ALA A 226 9.31 -18.33 24.49
CA ALA A 226 8.35 -17.36 25.01
C ALA A 226 6.90 -17.70 24.64
N LYS A 227 5.97 -17.29 25.49
CA LYS A 227 4.55 -17.18 25.18
C LYS A 227 4.24 -15.70 24.93
N THR A 228 3.88 -15.37 23.70
CA THR A 228 3.48 -14.02 23.32
C THR A 228 1.97 -13.96 23.14
N ILE A 229 1.29 -13.19 23.97
CA ILE A 229 -0.14 -12.95 23.84
C ILE A 229 -0.36 -11.85 22.80
N LEU A 230 -1.10 -12.19 21.75
CA LEU A 230 -1.36 -11.35 20.59
C LEU A 230 -2.70 -10.60 20.70
N LEU A 231 -3.67 -11.21 21.39
CA LEU A 231 -5.03 -10.69 21.58
C LEU A 231 -5.64 -11.27 22.87
N GLU A 232 -6.38 -10.47 23.64
CA GLU A 232 -7.14 -10.93 24.83
C GLU A 232 -8.54 -10.33 24.85
N LYS A 233 -9.54 -11.12 25.29
CA LYS A 233 -10.91 -10.69 25.62
C LYS A 233 -11.60 -9.86 24.52
N LEU A 234 -11.48 -10.31 23.28
CA LEU A 234 -12.02 -9.65 22.11
C LEU A 234 -12.62 -10.66 21.14
N SER A 235 -13.32 -10.17 20.14
CA SER A 235 -13.84 -11.00 19.06
C SER A 235 -13.12 -10.79 17.74
N LEU A 236 -13.27 -11.75 16.84
CA LEU A 236 -12.89 -11.61 15.44
C LEU A 236 -14.10 -11.89 14.56
N GLY A 237 -14.35 -10.99 13.60
CA GLY A 237 -15.31 -11.24 12.52
C GLY A 237 -14.76 -12.24 11.50
N ASP A 238 -15.64 -12.86 10.73
CA ASP A 238 -15.26 -13.72 9.61
C ASP A 238 -14.43 -12.95 8.57
N GLY A 239 -13.34 -13.55 8.12
CA GLY A 239 -12.31 -12.93 7.29
C GLY A 239 -11.43 -11.91 8.02
N GLN A 240 -11.69 -11.61 9.30
CA GLN A 240 -10.95 -10.64 10.09
C GLN A 240 -9.80 -11.31 10.84
N GLY A 241 -8.70 -10.59 11.01
CA GLY A 241 -7.60 -11.02 11.85
C GLY A 241 -6.73 -9.89 12.33
N LEU A 242 -5.48 -10.23 12.57
CA LEU A 242 -4.42 -9.29 12.93
C LEU A 242 -3.11 -9.79 12.37
N ARG A 243 -2.20 -8.89 12.02
CA ARG A 243 -0.79 -9.19 11.77
C ARG A 243 0.10 -8.47 12.76
N ARG A 244 1.13 -9.16 13.22
CA ARG A 244 2.16 -8.66 14.14
C ARG A 244 3.53 -8.99 13.59
N THR A 245 4.48 -8.12 13.86
CA THR A 245 5.87 -8.27 13.41
C THR A 245 6.81 -8.12 14.60
N GLY A 246 8.01 -8.66 14.47
CA GLY A 246 9.03 -8.62 15.49
C GLY A 246 10.26 -9.39 15.05
N VAL A 247 10.91 -10.03 16.03
CA VAL A 247 12.10 -10.85 15.81
C VAL A 247 12.04 -12.14 16.62
N LEU A 248 12.55 -13.22 16.04
CA LEU A 248 12.88 -14.44 16.77
C LEU A 248 14.33 -14.33 17.24
N VAL A 249 14.53 -14.50 18.55
CA VAL A 249 15.83 -14.33 19.23
C VAL A 249 16.14 -15.56 20.08
N PRO A 250 17.40 -15.77 20.50
CA PRO A 250 17.73 -16.83 21.45
C PRO A 250 16.87 -16.73 22.73
N PRO A 251 16.59 -17.85 23.43
CA PRO A 251 15.71 -17.85 24.59
C PRO A 251 16.05 -16.77 25.62
N LEU A 252 15.01 -16.15 26.17
CA LEU A 252 15.15 -15.12 27.20
C LEU A 252 15.60 -15.80 28.51
N SER A 253 16.60 -15.24 29.18
CA SER A 253 17.16 -15.82 30.42
C SER A 253 16.15 -15.89 31.57
N ASP A 254 16.24 -16.92 32.39
CA ASP A 254 15.36 -17.25 33.50
C ASP A 254 15.48 -16.28 34.70
N GLY A 255 14.47 -15.43 34.88
CA GLY A 255 13.98 -15.07 36.22
C GLY A 255 14.79 -14.12 37.12
N SER A 256 15.88 -13.49 36.67
CA SER A 256 16.34 -12.25 37.35
C SER A 256 15.37 -11.09 37.03
N ASP A 257 15.21 -10.09 37.89
CA ASP A 257 14.32 -8.90 37.73
C ASP A 257 14.49 -8.12 36.39
N ASP A 258 15.44 -8.55 35.57
CA ASP A 258 15.80 -8.09 34.23
C ASP A 258 15.49 -9.16 33.15
N ALA A 259 14.39 -9.91 33.29
CA ALA A 259 14.00 -11.09 32.49
C ALA A 259 13.87 -10.89 30.96
N LEU A 260 14.16 -9.70 30.43
CA LEU A 260 14.25 -9.37 29.01
C LEU A 260 15.68 -9.00 28.56
N ARG A 261 16.72 -9.27 29.36
CA ARG A 261 18.11 -8.87 29.03
C ARG A 261 18.69 -9.65 27.85
N ILE A 262 18.47 -9.10 26.66
CA ILE A 262 19.22 -9.42 25.45
C ILE A 262 20.60 -8.74 25.55
N ARG A 263 21.64 -9.55 25.77
CA ARG A 263 23.02 -9.08 25.95
C ARG A 263 23.67 -8.59 24.65
N ASP A 264 23.32 -9.22 23.54
CA ASP A 264 23.83 -8.85 22.23
C ASP A 264 23.20 -7.53 21.74
N ASP A 265 24.03 -6.55 21.40
CA ASP A 265 23.58 -5.21 21.01
C ASP A 265 22.83 -5.20 19.68
N THR A 266 23.20 -6.07 18.73
CA THR A 266 22.53 -6.25 17.44
C THR A 266 21.13 -6.82 17.66
N ILE A 267 21.00 -7.90 18.43
CA ILE A 267 19.70 -8.51 18.73
C ILE A 267 18.82 -7.50 19.48
N ARG A 268 19.39 -6.76 20.44
CA ARG A 268 18.67 -5.72 21.18
C ARG A 268 18.17 -4.62 20.25
N ALA A 269 18.98 -4.18 19.28
CA ALA A 269 18.56 -3.22 18.27
C ALA A 269 17.39 -3.75 17.42
N ALA A 270 17.48 -5.02 16.99
CA ALA A 270 16.49 -5.66 16.15
C ALA A 270 15.11 -5.80 16.83
N THR A 271 15.08 -5.95 18.17
CA THR A 271 13.81 -5.94 18.93
C THR A 271 13.10 -4.58 18.95
N VAL A 272 13.84 -3.48 18.71
CA VAL A 272 13.29 -2.12 18.72
C VAL A 272 12.75 -1.78 17.33
N CYS A 273 13.57 -1.95 16.29
CA CYS A 273 13.20 -1.63 14.91
C CYS A 273 14.08 -2.35 13.89
N ARG A 274 13.52 -2.56 12.69
CA ARG A 274 14.29 -2.97 11.51
C ARG A 274 15.31 -1.88 11.12
N VAL A 275 16.38 -2.28 10.45
CA VAL A 275 17.16 -1.32 9.63
C VAL A 275 16.27 -0.91 8.49
N VAL A 276 16.13 0.39 8.32
CA VAL A 276 15.45 0.95 7.17
C VAL A 276 16.51 1.44 6.20
N GLY A 277 16.41 1.00 4.95
CA GLY A 277 17.36 1.30 3.89
C GLY A 277 16.61 1.73 2.63
N ALA A 278 17.08 2.78 1.98
CA ALA A 278 16.46 3.30 0.77
C ALA A 278 17.48 3.93 -0.18
N THR A 279 17.08 4.09 -1.43
CA THR A 279 17.71 4.94 -2.44
C THR A 279 16.62 5.80 -3.09
N SER A 280 17.00 6.88 -3.77
CA SER A 280 16.05 7.65 -4.56
C SER A 280 15.62 6.87 -5.80
N TRP A 281 14.31 6.87 -6.06
CA TRP A 281 13.69 6.29 -7.26
C TRP A 281 13.50 7.33 -8.36
N THR A 282 13.83 8.59 -8.10
CA THR A 282 13.71 9.69 -9.05
C THR A 282 14.44 9.36 -10.36
N GLY A 283 13.74 9.53 -11.48
CA GLY A 283 14.29 9.27 -12.82
C GLY A 283 14.43 7.80 -13.22
N SER A 284 14.13 6.84 -12.34
CA SER A 284 14.19 5.40 -12.68
C SER A 284 13.03 4.92 -13.55
N GLY A 285 11.86 5.57 -13.48
CA GLY A 285 10.64 5.01 -14.05
C GLY A 285 10.01 3.88 -13.21
N ALA A 286 10.69 3.36 -12.20
CA ALA A 286 10.27 2.11 -11.56
C ALA A 286 9.14 2.29 -10.53
N PHE A 287 8.95 3.49 -9.97
CA PHE A 287 8.04 3.71 -8.83
C PHE A 287 6.58 3.89 -9.25
N GLY A 288 5.73 2.99 -8.77
CA GLY A 288 4.29 3.01 -9.00
C GLY A 288 3.86 2.78 -10.47
N PRO A 289 2.55 2.71 -10.75
CA PRO A 289 2.03 2.38 -12.08
C PRO A 289 2.49 3.34 -13.19
N TYR A 290 2.58 4.63 -12.90
CA TYR A 290 3.01 5.65 -13.87
C TYR A 290 4.52 5.73 -14.06
N GLY A 291 5.30 5.18 -13.12
CA GLY A 291 6.74 5.32 -13.12
C GLY A 291 7.24 6.73 -12.82
N VAL A 292 6.46 7.50 -12.06
CA VAL A 292 6.77 8.90 -11.73
C VAL A 292 6.88 9.04 -10.23
N VAL A 293 8.01 9.59 -9.79
CA VAL A 293 8.20 10.02 -8.40
C VAL A 293 7.87 11.50 -8.33
N PRO A 294 6.84 11.91 -7.55
CA PRO A 294 6.54 13.32 -7.34
C PRO A 294 7.74 14.08 -6.80
N PRO A 295 8.02 15.31 -7.29
CA PRO A 295 9.06 16.13 -6.71
C PRO A 295 8.67 16.56 -5.28
N PRO A 296 9.66 16.76 -4.39
CA PRO A 296 9.41 17.37 -3.09
C PRO A 296 8.68 18.72 -3.22
N PRO A 297 7.76 19.07 -2.29
CA PRO A 297 7.11 20.38 -2.31
C PRO A 297 8.12 21.52 -2.10
N PRO A 298 7.78 22.77 -2.46
CA PRO A 298 8.71 23.90 -2.38
C PRO A 298 9.30 24.15 -0.99
N TRP A 299 8.57 23.86 0.10
CA TRP A 299 9.08 23.99 1.46
C TRP A 299 10.01 22.85 1.90
N LEU A 300 10.18 21.82 1.07
CA LEU A 300 11.07 20.66 1.24
C LEU A 300 12.06 20.55 0.06
N ALA A 301 12.39 21.69 -0.55
CA ALA A 301 13.24 21.74 -1.74
C ALA A 301 14.71 21.38 -1.49
N THR A 302 15.17 21.40 -0.23
CA THR A 302 16.57 21.10 0.11
C THR A 302 16.71 19.81 0.92
N PRO A 303 17.84 19.08 0.80
CA PRO A 303 18.08 17.87 1.59
C PRO A 303 17.97 18.08 3.12
N GLU A 304 18.33 19.27 3.61
CA GLU A 304 18.23 19.61 5.04
C GLU A 304 16.78 19.75 5.48
N SER A 305 15.96 20.46 4.71
CA SER A 305 14.53 20.61 4.98
C SER A 305 13.80 19.27 4.94
N GLN A 306 14.19 18.38 4.03
CA GLN A 306 13.65 17.02 3.91
C GLN A 306 13.99 16.16 5.14
N ARG A 307 15.27 16.12 5.54
CA ARG A 307 15.70 15.37 6.74
C ARG A 307 15.03 15.90 8.01
N LEU A 308 14.91 17.22 8.15
CA LEU A 308 14.23 17.84 9.28
C LEU A 308 12.75 17.44 9.33
N ALA A 309 12.05 17.49 8.20
CA ALA A 309 10.63 17.12 8.13
C ALA A 309 10.42 15.63 8.45
N MET A 310 11.28 14.75 7.93
CA MET A 310 11.29 13.32 8.25
C MET A 310 11.56 13.05 9.74
N ALA A 311 12.48 13.81 10.35
CA ALA A 311 12.77 13.73 11.78
C ALA A 311 11.57 14.12 12.65
N GLN A 312 10.89 15.20 12.25
CA GLN A 312 9.72 15.72 12.95
C GLN A 312 8.56 14.73 12.85
N ALA A 313 8.25 14.23 11.64
CA ALA A 313 7.23 13.20 11.42
C ALA A 313 7.49 11.96 12.29
N HIS A 314 8.73 11.45 12.28
CA HIS A 314 9.08 10.28 13.10
C HIS A 314 8.95 10.54 14.60
N ALA A 315 9.35 11.73 15.07
CA ALA A 315 9.21 12.10 16.47
C ALA A 315 7.74 12.20 16.89
N GLU A 316 6.87 12.74 16.03
CA GLU A 316 5.43 12.82 16.23
C GLU A 316 4.79 11.43 16.25
N PHE A 317 5.15 10.55 15.31
CA PHE A 317 4.72 9.16 15.29
C PHE A 317 5.10 8.42 16.58
N VAL A 318 6.35 8.54 17.04
CA VAL A 318 6.81 7.91 18.29
C VAL A 318 6.04 8.45 19.50
N ALA A 319 5.78 9.76 19.54
CA ALA A 319 5.00 10.38 20.62
C ALA A 319 3.54 9.88 20.59
N TRP A 320 2.92 9.86 19.41
CA TRP A 320 1.57 9.37 19.20
C TRP A 320 1.44 7.89 19.58
N SER A 321 2.36 7.04 19.12
CA SER A 321 2.41 5.60 19.39
C SER A 321 2.49 5.33 20.90
N ARG A 322 3.34 6.06 21.63
CA ARG A 322 3.46 5.95 23.10
C ARG A 322 2.23 6.41 23.86
N ALA A 323 1.45 7.31 23.29
CA ALA A 323 0.20 7.78 23.88
C ALA A 323 -0.96 6.80 23.64
N GLN A 324 -0.84 5.85 22.72
CA GLN A 324 -1.85 4.82 22.50
C GLN A 324 -1.73 3.72 23.56
N THR A 325 -2.86 3.16 23.96
CA THR A 325 -2.91 2.09 24.96
C THR A 325 -3.74 0.91 24.45
N GLY A 326 -3.06 -0.19 24.11
CA GLY A 326 -3.62 -1.53 24.14
C GLY A 326 -4.74 -1.88 23.16
N ASP A 327 -5.01 -1.06 22.14
CA ASP A 327 -6.08 -1.32 21.16
C ASP A 327 -5.50 -2.02 19.91
N PRO A 328 -5.73 -3.33 19.73
CA PRO A 328 -5.18 -4.10 18.63
C PRO A 328 -5.81 -3.75 17.27
N PHE A 329 -6.98 -3.09 17.25
CA PHE A 329 -7.74 -2.70 16.06
C PHE A 329 -7.72 -1.18 15.82
N ARG A 330 -6.84 -0.46 16.52
CA ARG A 330 -6.72 0.98 16.39
C ARG A 330 -6.55 1.39 14.93
N ALA A 331 -7.29 2.42 14.52
CA ALA A 331 -7.14 3.04 13.21
C ALA A 331 -5.68 3.46 12.97
N PRO A 332 -5.12 3.15 11.79
CA PRO A 332 -3.73 3.48 11.48
C PRO A 332 -3.56 4.98 11.22
N HIS A 333 -2.32 5.47 11.36
CA HIS A 333 -1.98 6.86 11.04
C HIS A 333 -1.87 7.09 9.52
N HIS A 334 -1.43 6.06 8.79
CA HIS A 334 -1.32 6.05 7.33
C HIS A 334 -2.21 4.95 6.73
N GLY A 335 -2.32 4.89 5.40
CA GLY A 335 -3.17 3.91 4.73
C GLY A 335 -4.65 4.27 4.77
N SER A 336 -5.50 3.29 4.42
CA SER A 336 -6.94 3.52 4.31
C SER A 336 -7.59 3.45 5.68
N GLY A 337 -8.63 4.26 5.92
CA GLY A 337 -9.33 4.25 7.19
C GLY A 337 -9.99 2.91 7.50
N VAL A 338 -10.44 2.74 8.76
CA VAL A 338 -11.17 1.52 9.18
C VAL A 338 -12.43 1.31 8.35
N ALA A 339 -13.12 2.39 7.96
CA ALA A 339 -14.23 2.41 7.03
C ALA A 339 -13.86 3.18 5.75
N PRO A 340 -13.38 2.51 4.69
CA PRO A 340 -12.98 3.16 3.44
C PRO A 340 -14.12 3.93 2.77
N GLY A 341 -15.36 3.54 2.99
CA GLY A 341 -16.55 4.24 2.48
C GLY A 341 -16.88 5.57 3.18
N ALA A 342 -16.13 5.95 4.22
CA ALA A 342 -16.34 7.22 4.90
C ALA A 342 -16.09 8.40 3.95
N THR A 343 -16.99 9.39 3.98
CA THR A 343 -16.89 10.58 3.13
C THR A 343 -15.65 11.40 3.47
N GLY A 344 -14.86 11.77 2.46
CA GLY A 344 -13.73 12.70 2.62
C GLY A 344 -12.44 12.17 2.02
N ASP A 345 -11.36 12.92 2.23
CA ASP A 345 -10.01 12.51 1.87
C ASP A 345 -9.49 11.48 2.89
N GLN A 346 -8.76 10.48 2.41
CA GLN A 346 -8.11 9.48 3.26
C GLN A 346 -6.63 9.40 2.91
N PRO A 347 -5.73 9.14 3.87
CA PRO A 347 -4.30 9.11 3.62
C PRO A 347 -3.91 8.25 2.41
N ASP A 348 -4.58 7.12 2.16
CA ASP A 348 -4.26 6.25 1.03
C ASP A 348 -4.71 6.77 -0.34
N PHE A 349 -5.66 7.71 -0.41
CA PHE A 349 -6.17 8.19 -1.71
C PHE A 349 -5.13 9.02 -2.45
N GLY A 350 -4.85 8.66 -3.69
CA GLY A 350 -3.78 9.22 -4.50
C GLY A 350 -3.45 8.33 -5.68
N LEU A 351 -2.42 8.71 -6.43
CA LEU A 351 -1.85 7.88 -7.50
C LEU A 351 -0.60 7.12 -7.01
N CYS A 352 0.04 7.62 -5.97
CA CYS A 352 1.09 6.95 -5.21
C CYS A 352 0.96 7.25 -3.71
N ALA A 353 1.74 6.54 -2.89
CA ALA A 353 1.95 6.81 -1.48
C ALA A 353 3.41 6.54 -1.12
N VAL A 354 3.87 6.99 0.05
CA VAL A 354 5.26 6.83 0.51
C VAL A 354 6.27 7.50 -0.45
N GLU A 355 5.80 8.47 -1.23
CA GLU A 355 6.62 9.28 -2.13
C GLU A 355 7.75 10.05 -1.44
N PRO A 356 7.67 10.46 -0.15
CA PRO A 356 8.81 11.11 0.50
C PRO A 356 10.06 10.22 0.49
N VAL A 357 9.91 8.90 0.67
CA VAL A 357 11.03 7.94 0.62
C VAL A 357 11.52 7.77 -0.81
N ALA A 358 10.60 7.56 -1.76
CA ALA A 358 10.94 7.38 -3.18
C ALA A 358 11.64 8.61 -3.77
N ALA A 359 11.24 9.83 -3.40
CA ALA A 359 11.83 11.07 -3.88
C ALA A 359 13.23 11.31 -3.30
N THR A 360 13.37 11.15 -1.97
CA THR A 360 14.58 11.59 -1.25
C THR A 360 15.60 10.49 -1.01
N GLY A 361 15.18 9.22 -1.04
CA GLY A 361 15.99 8.10 -0.58
C GLY A 361 16.18 8.04 0.94
N LEU A 362 15.47 8.86 1.73
CA LEU A 362 15.54 8.85 3.19
C LEU A 362 14.57 7.81 3.77
N PRO A 363 15.05 6.82 4.55
CA PRO A 363 14.24 5.66 4.89
C PRO A 363 13.41 5.76 6.18
N SER A 364 13.58 6.80 7.02
CA SER A 364 12.94 6.85 8.36
C SER A 364 11.41 6.73 8.34
N PHE A 365 10.76 7.30 7.32
CA PHE A 365 9.30 7.25 7.18
C PHE A 365 8.77 5.81 7.00
N LEU A 366 9.63 4.88 6.57
CA LEU A 366 9.27 3.46 6.49
C LEU A 366 8.91 2.89 7.88
N ALA A 367 9.59 3.29 8.95
CA ALA A 367 9.28 2.78 10.29
C ALA A 367 7.85 3.15 10.75
N GLU A 368 7.29 4.25 10.24
CA GLU A 368 5.95 4.72 10.57
C GLU A 368 4.88 3.96 9.76
N VAL A 369 5.20 3.66 8.50
CA VAL A 369 4.32 2.94 7.58
C VAL A 369 4.18 1.46 7.95
N GLU A 370 5.22 0.82 8.53
CA GLU A 370 5.19 -0.60 8.94
C GLU A 370 3.92 -0.93 9.74
N TRP A 371 3.63 -0.16 10.78
CA TRP A 371 2.43 -0.41 11.61
C TRP A 371 1.15 -0.26 10.79
N SER A 372 1.04 0.79 9.98
CA SER A 372 -0.18 1.04 9.20
C SER A 372 -0.49 -0.09 8.21
N VAL A 373 0.55 -0.64 7.56
CA VAL A 373 0.43 -1.76 6.65
C VAL A 373 -0.01 -3.04 7.37
N LEU A 374 0.51 -3.32 8.57
CA LEU A 374 0.09 -4.48 9.36
C LEU A 374 -1.38 -4.42 9.78
N GLN A 375 -1.96 -3.22 9.92
CA GLN A 375 -3.37 -3.07 10.29
C GLN A 375 -4.33 -3.34 9.13
N GLU A 376 -3.88 -3.43 7.87
CA GLU A 376 -4.75 -3.88 6.77
C GLU A 376 -5.29 -5.30 7.01
N ALA A 377 -4.55 -6.13 7.76
CA ALA A 377 -4.98 -7.45 8.22
C ALA A 377 -6.23 -7.43 9.14
N CYS A 378 -6.56 -6.26 9.70
CA CYS A 378 -7.78 -6.06 10.50
C CYS A 378 -9.05 -5.96 9.64
N ARG A 379 -8.92 -5.87 8.31
CA ARG A 379 -10.08 -5.90 7.42
C ARG A 379 -10.67 -7.31 7.32
N PRO A 380 -12.00 -7.44 7.24
CA PRO A 380 -12.69 -8.73 7.12
C PRO A 380 -12.64 -9.27 5.68
N VAL A 381 -11.44 -9.56 5.19
CA VAL A 381 -11.15 -9.89 3.77
C VAL A 381 -10.18 -11.06 3.59
N HIS A 382 -9.86 -11.80 4.65
CA HIS A 382 -8.87 -12.89 4.64
C HIS A 382 -9.57 -14.24 4.67
N PHE A 383 -9.84 -14.82 3.51
CA PHE A 383 -10.54 -16.10 3.41
C PHE A 383 -9.57 -17.26 3.16
N PHE A 384 -9.88 -18.39 3.77
CA PHE A 384 -9.08 -19.61 3.74
C PHE A 384 -9.97 -20.84 3.54
N GLU A 385 -9.46 -21.79 2.77
CA GLU A 385 -10.05 -23.11 2.54
C GLU A 385 -10.09 -23.94 3.83
N SER A 386 -10.90 -25.00 3.87
CA SER A 386 -11.03 -25.89 5.04
C SER A 386 -9.73 -26.57 5.50
N ASP A 387 -8.70 -26.65 4.64
CA ASP A 387 -7.36 -27.14 5.00
C ASP A 387 -6.43 -26.04 5.54
N GLY A 388 -6.88 -24.78 5.50
CA GLY A 388 -6.15 -23.60 5.94
C GLY A 388 -5.31 -22.95 4.84
N THR A 389 -5.36 -23.42 3.59
CA THR A 389 -4.74 -22.69 2.46
C THR A 389 -5.52 -21.41 2.14
N PRO A 390 -4.86 -20.34 1.65
CA PRO A 390 -5.56 -19.12 1.25
C PRO A 390 -6.55 -19.41 0.12
N LEU A 391 -7.73 -18.80 0.20
CA LEU A 391 -8.75 -18.94 -0.83
C LEU A 391 -8.27 -18.36 -2.15
N LEU A 392 -8.53 -19.07 -3.24
CA LEU A 392 -8.28 -18.60 -4.60
C LEU A 392 -9.60 -18.27 -5.29
N ALA A 393 -9.72 -17.06 -5.86
CA ALA A 393 -10.95 -16.60 -6.51
C ALA A 393 -11.37 -17.54 -7.66
N ARG A 394 -10.41 -18.04 -8.44
CA ARG A 394 -10.67 -19.04 -9.50
C ARG A 394 -11.24 -20.37 -9.02
N SER A 395 -10.99 -20.76 -7.77
CA SER A 395 -11.55 -21.99 -7.18
C SER A 395 -12.99 -21.78 -6.71
N HIS A 396 -13.41 -20.52 -6.56
CA HIS A 396 -14.73 -20.11 -6.11
C HIS A 396 -15.37 -19.11 -7.10
N PRO A 397 -15.65 -19.53 -8.36
CA PRO A 397 -16.18 -18.62 -9.38
C PRO A 397 -17.57 -18.05 -9.05
N GLU A 398 -18.31 -18.71 -8.16
CA GLU A 398 -19.61 -18.25 -7.65
C GLU A 398 -19.49 -17.38 -6.38
N PHE A 399 -18.27 -17.20 -5.85
CA PHE A 399 -18.01 -16.25 -4.77
C PHE A 399 -17.74 -14.87 -5.38
N VAL A 400 -18.74 -14.00 -5.26
CA VAL A 400 -18.64 -12.61 -5.67
C VAL A 400 -18.53 -11.73 -4.44
N ALA A 401 -17.49 -10.92 -4.38
CA ALA A 401 -17.22 -10.05 -3.24
C ALA A 401 -17.84 -8.65 -3.41
N LEU A 402 -18.40 -8.11 -2.33
CA LEU A 402 -18.81 -6.72 -2.17
C LEU A 402 -18.26 -6.19 -0.86
N SER A 403 -17.47 -5.11 -0.91
CA SER A 403 -16.76 -4.59 0.27
C SER A 403 -15.97 -5.68 1.00
N GLY A 404 -15.33 -6.55 0.21
CA GLY A 404 -14.48 -7.63 0.71
C GLY A 404 -15.19 -8.87 1.31
N ARG A 405 -16.53 -8.96 1.22
CA ARG A 405 -17.32 -10.10 1.75
C ARG A 405 -18.23 -10.68 0.67
N PRO A 406 -18.79 -11.90 0.85
CA PRO A 406 -19.72 -12.42 -0.16
C PRO A 406 -20.94 -11.48 -0.31
N HIS A 407 -21.24 -11.10 -1.55
CA HIS A 407 -22.27 -10.13 -1.93
C HIS A 407 -23.62 -10.44 -1.27
N TRP A 408 -24.33 -9.41 -0.79
CA TRP A 408 -25.53 -9.60 0.04
C TRP A 408 -26.67 -10.37 -0.65
N ASP A 409 -26.76 -10.26 -1.98
CA ASP A 409 -27.68 -11.02 -2.84
C ASP A 409 -27.12 -12.43 -3.11
N GLN A 410 -27.91 -13.45 -2.76
CA GLN A 410 -27.57 -14.87 -2.89
C GLN A 410 -27.52 -15.34 -4.35
N GLU A 411 -28.24 -14.67 -5.25
CA GLU A 411 -28.15 -14.98 -6.69
C GLU A 411 -26.85 -14.43 -7.28
N ALA A 412 -26.35 -13.32 -6.74
CA ALA A 412 -25.08 -12.73 -7.19
C ALA A 412 -23.86 -13.45 -6.61
N SER A 413 -23.96 -14.00 -5.39
CA SER A 413 -22.89 -14.76 -4.74
C SER A 413 -23.46 -16.03 -4.11
N PRO A 414 -23.77 -17.07 -4.92
CA PRO A 414 -24.28 -18.35 -4.44
C PRO A 414 -23.29 -19.05 -3.50
N ASP A 415 -22.00 -18.94 -3.79
CA ASP A 415 -20.96 -19.40 -2.90
C ASP A 415 -20.71 -18.37 -1.80
N ARG A 416 -21.23 -18.72 -0.62
CA ARG A 416 -21.17 -17.91 0.59
C ARG A 416 -19.99 -18.26 1.49
N LEU A 417 -19.05 -19.10 1.05
CA LEU A 417 -17.93 -19.59 1.84
C LEU A 417 -18.39 -20.23 3.16
N GLY A 418 -19.46 -21.04 3.09
CA GLY A 418 -20.06 -21.69 4.25
C GLY A 418 -20.96 -20.81 5.13
N LYS A 419 -21.13 -19.52 4.80
CA LYS A 419 -21.92 -18.57 5.60
C LYS A 419 -23.39 -18.58 5.25
N GLY A 420 -24.24 -18.37 6.26
CA GLY A 420 -25.70 -18.37 6.11
C GLY A 420 -26.27 -17.16 5.35
N TYR A 421 -27.55 -17.26 5.01
CA TYR A 421 -28.35 -16.19 4.40
C TYR A 421 -29.62 -15.90 5.24
N PRO A 422 -30.08 -14.64 5.36
CA PRO A 422 -29.44 -13.42 4.85
C PRO A 422 -28.11 -13.14 5.57
N PRO A 423 -27.12 -12.50 4.91
CA PRO A 423 -25.92 -12.08 5.60
C PRO A 423 -26.29 -11.08 6.69
N THR A 424 -25.93 -11.37 7.94
CA THR A 424 -26.01 -10.35 8.97
C THR A 424 -24.97 -9.28 8.67
N LYS A 425 -25.37 -8.00 8.76
CA LYS A 425 -24.39 -6.90 8.78
C LYS A 425 -23.51 -7.11 10.00
N PHE A 426 -22.23 -7.40 9.78
CA PHE A 426 -21.35 -7.75 10.90
C PHE A 426 -19.95 -7.16 10.71
N ASP A 427 -19.80 -5.85 10.84
CA ASP A 427 -18.49 -5.22 10.93
C ASP A 427 -18.01 -5.27 12.39
N THR A 428 -16.90 -5.95 12.64
CA THR A 428 -16.29 -6.05 13.97
C THR A 428 -15.21 -4.98 14.09
N HIS A 429 -15.19 -4.26 15.21
CA HIS A 429 -14.20 -3.21 15.49
C HIS A 429 -14.14 -2.10 14.43
N GLU A 430 -15.28 -1.81 13.78
CA GLU A 430 -15.43 -0.76 12.75
C GLU A 430 -14.67 -0.98 11.44
N TRP A 431 -13.91 -2.08 11.32
CA TRP A 431 -13.17 -2.40 10.11
C TRP A 431 -14.10 -2.97 9.03
N VAL A 432 -14.06 -2.33 7.86
CA VAL A 432 -14.84 -2.69 6.68
C VAL A 432 -13.89 -2.96 5.51
N GLY A 433 -14.26 -3.92 4.65
CA GLY A 433 -13.55 -4.12 3.40
C GLY A 433 -13.77 -2.94 2.43
N LYS A 434 -12.90 -2.87 1.42
CA LYS A 434 -12.87 -1.76 0.46
C LYS A 434 -13.99 -1.94 -0.57
N ASP A 435 -14.84 -0.93 -0.74
CA ASP A 435 -15.80 -0.90 -1.86
C ASP A 435 -15.13 -0.35 -3.13
N SER A 436 -15.78 -0.51 -4.29
CA SER A 436 -15.21 -0.11 -5.57
C SER A 436 -14.94 1.40 -5.68
N GLU A 437 -15.76 2.24 -5.05
CA GLU A 437 -15.61 3.70 -5.07
C GLU A 437 -14.51 4.21 -4.14
N HIS A 438 -14.05 3.37 -3.21
CA HIS A 438 -13.05 3.73 -2.21
C HIS A 438 -11.84 2.79 -2.17
N TRP A 439 -11.69 1.91 -3.17
CA TRP A 439 -10.58 0.98 -3.24
C TRP A 439 -9.25 1.69 -3.42
N SER A 440 -8.30 1.41 -2.54
CA SER A 440 -6.93 1.88 -2.65
C SER A 440 -5.98 0.87 -1.99
N ALA A 441 -4.81 0.71 -2.58
CA ALA A 441 -3.74 -0.18 -2.13
C ALA A 441 -2.37 0.53 -2.12
N ASN A 442 -2.38 1.87 -2.16
CA ASN A 442 -1.19 2.66 -2.46
C ASN A 442 -0.10 2.48 -1.39
N TYR A 443 -0.42 2.63 -0.10
CA TYR A 443 0.55 2.45 0.99
C TYR A 443 1.05 1.01 1.08
N LEU A 444 0.17 0.01 0.99
CA LEU A 444 0.54 -1.41 1.06
C LEU A 444 1.52 -1.77 -0.07
N CYS A 445 1.18 -1.40 -1.31
CA CYS A 445 2.01 -1.70 -2.46
C CYS A 445 3.30 -0.87 -2.50
N ALA A 446 3.26 0.42 -2.19
CA ALA A 446 4.46 1.26 -2.12
C ALA A 446 5.43 0.79 -1.02
N TRP A 447 4.89 0.40 0.15
CA TRP A 447 5.67 -0.23 1.22
C TRP A 447 6.40 -1.48 0.72
N TYR A 448 5.69 -2.39 0.05
CA TYR A 448 6.29 -3.59 -0.50
C TYR A 448 7.37 -3.28 -1.55
N LEU A 449 7.11 -2.36 -2.48
CA LEU A 449 8.12 -1.96 -3.47
C LEU A 449 9.37 -1.33 -2.85
N LEU A 450 9.26 -0.66 -1.70
CA LEU A 450 10.38 0.00 -1.03
C LEU A 450 11.13 -0.92 -0.05
N THR A 451 10.50 -2.00 0.42
CA THR A 451 11.05 -2.84 1.51
C THR A 451 11.21 -4.32 1.15
N ALA A 452 10.50 -4.82 0.15
CA ALA A 452 10.33 -6.25 -0.14
C ALA A 452 9.87 -7.06 1.10
N ASP A 453 9.05 -6.46 1.95
CA ASP A 453 8.57 -7.09 3.17
C ASP A 453 7.65 -8.30 2.86
N PRO A 454 7.94 -9.49 3.43
CA PRO A 454 7.20 -10.69 3.10
C PRO A 454 5.79 -10.73 3.69
N GLN A 455 5.49 -10.01 4.78
CA GLN A 455 4.12 -9.91 5.30
C GLN A 455 3.25 -9.07 4.36
N ALA A 456 3.79 -7.96 3.85
CA ALA A 456 3.11 -7.15 2.85
C ALA A 456 2.83 -7.93 1.57
N LEU A 457 3.73 -8.81 1.12
CA LEU A 457 3.47 -9.69 -0.03
C LEU A 457 2.28 -10.62 0.20
N LEU A 458 2.14 -11.18 1.41
CA LEU A 458 1.02 -12.06 1.75
C LEU A 458 -0.31 -11.29 1.77
N GLU A 459 -0.30 -10.06 2.28
CA GLU A 459 -1.45 -9.15 2.21
C GLU A 459 -1.81 -8.76 0.78
N ILE A 460 -0.82 -8.47 -0.07
CA ILE A 460 -1.01 -8.18 -1.50
C ILE A 460 -1.60 -9.37 -2.23
N ARG A 461 -1.15 -10.60 -1.92
CA ARG A 461 -1.72 -11.83 -2.48
C ARG A 461 -3.18 -12.00 -2.05
N ASN A 462 -3.51 -11.75 -0.78
CA ASN A 462 -4.89 -11.79 -0.30
C ASN A 462 -5.76 -10.72 -0.98
N GLU A 463 -5.31 -9.46 -1.01
CA GLU A 463 -6.04 -8.36 -1.65
C GLU A 463 -6.23 -8.61 -3.16
N THR A 464 -5.29 -9.28 -3.82
CA THR A 464 -5.43 -9.72 -5.23
C THR A 464 -6.62 -10.67 -5.41
N GLN A 465 -6.79 -11.67 -4.54
CA GLN A 465 -7.91 -12.61 -4.63
C GLN A 465 -9.25 -11.92 -4.37
N ILE A 466 -9.30 -11.00 -3.42
CA ILE A 466 -10.48 -10.18 -3.14
C ILE A 466 -10.81 -9.24 -4.29
N TRP A 467 -9.79 -8.66 -4.93
CA TRP A 467 -9.97 -7.85 -6.14
C TRP A 467 -10.54 -8.68 -7.29
N LEU A 468 -10.02 -9.90 -7.52
CA LEU A 468 -10.52 -10.82 -8.55
C LEU A 468 -11.98 -11.23 -8.31
N ALA A 469 -12.36 -11.49 -7.06
CA ALA A 469 -13.74 -11.83 -6.66
C ALA A 469 -14.71 -10.63 -6.74
N ALA A 470 -14.23 -9.41 -6.54
CA ALA A 470 -15.05 -8.19 -6.59
C ALA A 470 -15.20 -7.59 -8.00
N ASN A 471 -14.27 -7.91 -8.91
CA ASN A 471 -14.20 -7.32 -10.25
C ASN A 471 -14.43 -8.39 -11.32
N THR A 472 -15.65 -8.95 -11.33
CA THR A 472 -16.07 -10.04 -12.24
C THR A 472 -16.27 -9.56 -13.69
N LEU A 473 -16.57 -10.51 -14.59
CA LEU A 473 -16.86 -10.25 -16.01
C LEU A 473 -18.27 -10.70 -16.46
N ASP A 474 -19.02 -11.46 -15.66
CA ASP A 474 -20.38 -11.88 -16.01
C ASP A 474 -21.33 -10.67 -16.07
N PRO A 475 -21.87 -10.29 -17.26
CA PRO A 475 -22.67 -9.08 -17.42
C PRO A 475 -23.97 -9.06 -16.60
N ARG A 476 -24.41 -10.22 -16.09
CA ARG A 476 -25.59 -10.31 -15.20
C ARG A 476 -25.29 -9.78 -13.80
N LEU A 477 -24.03 -9.82 -13.37
CA LEU A 477 -23.61 -9.40 -12.03
C LEU A 477 -23.38 -7.89 -11.97
N TRP A 478 -23.74 -7.28 -10.83
CA TRP A 478 -23.42 -5.88 -10.54
C TRP A 478 -21.90 -5.63 -10.63
N SER A 479 -21.09 -6.59 -10.14
CA SER A 479 -19.63 -6.49 -10.03
C SER A 479 -18.92 -6.43 -11.37
N SER A 480 -19.59 -6.79 -12.45
CA SER A 480 -19.06 -6.68 -13.81
C SER A 480 -19.32 -5.32 -14.46
N LYS A 481 -20.03 -4.43 -13.77
CA LYS A 481 -20.25 -3.04 -14.20
C LYS A 481 -19.08 -2.17 -13.74
N PRO A 482 -18.84 -1.01 -14.38
CA PRO A 482 -17.77 -0.11 -13.95
C PRO A 482 -18.09 0.64 -12.64
N GLY A 483 -19.37 0.70 -12.23
CA GLY A 483 -19.81 1.54 -11.11
C GLY A 483 -19.79 3.02 -11.46
N ALA A 484 -19.57 3.89 -10.48
CA ALA A 484 -19.29 5.31 -10.73
C ALA A 484 -17.95 5.51 -11.44
N ALA A 485 -17.75 6.66 -12.10
CA ALA A 485 -16.49 6.96 -12.78
C ALA A 485 -15.28 6.86 -11.83
N ARG A 486 -15.41 7.36 -10.59
CA ARG A 486 -14.39 7.19 -9.56
C ARG A 486 -14.13 5.72 -9.19
N ALA A 487 -15.15 4.87 -9.23
CA ALA A 487 -15.01 3.45 -8.95
C ALA A 487 -14.17 2.78 -10.04
N ALA A 488 -14.51 3.05 -11.31
CA ALA A 488 -13.78 2.53 -12.46
C ALA A 488 -12.29 2.91 -12.40
N GLY A 489 -11.98 4.17 -12.06
CA GLY A 489 -10.59 4.62 -11.91
C GLY A 489 -9.86 3.93 -10.76
N ARG A 490 -10.47 3.91 -9.57
CA ARG A 490 -9.84 3.38 -8.34
C ARG A 490 -9.59 1.88 -8.41
N THR A 491 -10.55 1.10 -8.90
CA THR A 491 -10.38 -0.36 -9.00
C THR A 491 -9.29 -0.72 -10.01
N ILE A 492 -9.22 -0.04 -11.16
CA ILE A 492 -8.15 -0.26 -12.15
C ILE A 492 -6.79 0.16 -11.60
N LEU A 493 -6.71 1.32 -10.92
CA LEU A 493 -5.46 1.78 -10.29
C LEU A 493 -4.98 0.80 -9.21
N ALA A 494 -5.88 0.33 -8.34
CA ALA A 494 -5.54 -0.64 -7.30
C ALA A 494 -5.04 -1.95 -7.92
N GLY A 495 -5.70 -2.47 -8.96
CA GLY A 495 -5.24 -3.67 -9.67
C GLY A 495 -3.86 -3.48 -10.32
N CYS A 496 -3.57 -2.30 -10.88
CA CYS A 496 -2.25 -1.95 -11.41
C CYS A 496 -1.15 -1.99 -10.33
N TRP A 497 -1.44 -1.46 -9.14
CA TRP A 497 -0.52 -1.53 -8.00
C TRP A 497 -0.27 -2.96 -7.51
N LEU A 498 -1.34 -3.76 -7.41
CA LEU A 498 -1.25 -5.17 -7.02
C LEU A 498 -0.41 -5.97 -8.03
N TRP A 499 -0.66 -5.80 -9.33
CA TRP A 499 0.10 -6.46 -10.39
C TRP A 499 1.57 -6.04 -10.42
N LEU A 500 1.86 -4.75 -10.17
CA LEU A 500 3.23 -4.25 -10.10
C LEU A 500 4.05 -4.94 -8.99
N CYS A 501 3.41 -5.23 -7.85
CA CYS A 501 4.04 -5.88 -6.71
C CYS A 501 4.14 -7.41 -6.87
N ASN A 502 3.09 -8.03 -7.39
CA ASN A 502 3.01 -9.47 -7.61
C ASN A 502 2.37 -9.69 -8.98
N PRO A 503 3.16 -9.84 -10.07
CA PRO A 503 2.67 -9.91 -11.45
C PRO A 503 1.98 -11.25 -11.74
N ASP A 504 0.84 -11.44 -11.09
CA ASP A 504 -0.04 -12.59 -11.22
C ASP A 504 -0.72 -12.57 -12.60
N GLU A 505 -0.66 -13.71 -13.29
CA GLU A 505 -1.17 -13.84 -14.66
C GLU A 505 -2.68 -13.67 -14.73
N GLU A 506 -3.41 -14.20 -13.74
CA GLU A 506 -4.87 -14.10 -13.67
C GLU A 506 -5.31 -12.66 -13.43
N LEU A 507 -4.65 -11.94 -12.52
CA LEU A 507 -4.87 -10.51 -12.28
C LEU A 507 -4.56 -9.69 -13.54
N GLY A 508 -3.41 -9.93 -14.17
CA GLY A 508 -2.99 -9.24 -15.39
C GLY A 508 -3.99 -9.44 -16.53
N GLN A 509 -4.49 -10.67 -16.72
CA GLN A 509 -5.51 -10.96 -17.73
C GLN A 509 -6.86 -10.33 -17.35
N ARG A 510 -7.29 -10.42 -16.10
CA ARG A 510 -8.55 -9.82 -15.65
C ARG A 510 -8.56 -8.31 -15.82
N LEU A 511 -7.43 -7.63 -15.60
CA LEU A 511 -7.31 -6.19 -15.86
C LEU A 511 -7.54 -5.86 -17.34
N LYS A 512 -6.92 -6.62 -18.25
CA LYS A 512 -7.13 -6.47 -19.70
C LYS A 512 -8.59 -6.71 -20.08
N ASP A 513 -9.15 -7.84 -19.65
CA ASP A 513 -10.54 -8.20 -19.93
C ASP A 513 -11.51 -7.15 -19.40
N ARG A 514 -11.27 -6.60 -18.20
CA ARG A 514 -12.10 -5.52 -17.65
C ARG A 514 -11.99 -4.24 -18.44
N MET A 515 -10.80 -3.86 -18.91
CA MET A 515 -10.66 -2.69 -19.78
C MET A 515 -11.45 -2.87 -21.08
N GLU A 516 -11.34 -4.04 -21.71
CA GLU A 516 -11.98 -4.35 -23.00
C GLU A 516 -13.49 -4.57 -22.92
N GLN A 517 -13.94 -5.36 -21.94
CA GLN A 517 -15.32 -5.83 -21.84
C GLN A 517 -16.19 -4.95 -20.95
N THR A 518 -15.58 -4.20 -20.03
CA THR A 518 -16.32 -3.34 -19.09
C THR A 518 -16.02 -1.87 -19.30
N MET A 519 -14.75 -1.43 -19.23
CA MET A 519 -14.46 -0.01 -19.13
C MET A 519 -14.71 0.73 -20.45
N LEU A 520 -14.16 0.22 -21.56
CA LEU A 520 -14.33 0.81 -22.90
C LEU A 520 -15.80 0.86 -23.34
N PRO A 521 -16.60 -0.22 -23.27
CA PRO A 521 -17.99 -0.20 -23.75
C PRO A 521 -18.92 0.71 -22.94
N ASN A 522 -18.55 1.03 -21.69
CA ASN A 522 -19.36 1.87 -20.81
C ASN A 522 -19.03 3.37 -20.91
N TRP A 523 -18.09 3.78 -21.77
CA TRP A 523 -17.81 5.20 -21.98
C TRP A 523 -18.97 5.91 -22.70
N LYS A 524 -19.82 6.61 -21.93
CA LYS A 524 -21.03 7.28 -22.46
C LYS A 524 -20.72 8.41 -23.44
N GLY A 525 -19.58 9.07 -23.26
CA GLY A 525 -19.09 10.15 -24.11
C GLY A 525 -18.47 9.70 -25.44
N GLY A 526 -18.19 8.41 -25.60
CA GLY A 526 -17.45 7.89 -26.76
C GLY A 526 -18.15 8.16 -28.10
N GLN A 527 -19.50 8.15 -28.09
CA GLN A 527 -20.34 8.39 -29.28
C GLN A 527 -20.34 9.83 -29.79
N TRP A 528 -19.92 10.81 -28.98
CA TRP A 528 -20.03 12.21 -29.33
C TRP A 528 -18.74 12.74 -29.98
N PRO A 529 -18.84 13.73 -30.89
CA PRO A 529 -17.68 14.46 -31.40
C PRO A 529 -16.88 15.20 -30.31
N PRO A 530 -15.59 15.53 -30.54
CA PRO A 530 -14.72 16.16 -29.52
C PRO A 530 -15.16 17.52 -28.98
N GLU A 531 -16.02 18.25 -29.69
CA GLU A 531 -16.58 19.55 -29.28
C GLU A 531 -17.76 19.45 -28.30
N TYR A 532 -18.28 18.24 -28.08
CA TYR A 532 -19.32 17.96 -27.11
C TYR A 532 -18.72 17.55 -25.75
N VAL A 533 -19.55 17.61 -24.71
CA VAL A 533 -19.24 17.06 -23.40
C VAL A 533 -19.27 15.53 -23.49
N ARG A 534 -18.09 14.89 -23.32
CA ARG A 534 -17.84 13.44 -23.45
C ARG A 534 -17.53 12.79 -22.10
N PRO A 535 -18.49 12.70 -21.17
CA PRO A 535 -18.25 12.16 -19.83
C PRO A 535 -18.01 10.64 -19.86
N TYR A 536 -17.32 10.10 -18.85
CA TYR A 536 -17.29 8.65 -18.65
C TYR A 536 -18.67 8.16 -18.24
N ASP A 537 -19.21 8.75 -17.17
CA ASP A 537 -20.53 8.43 -16.64
C ASP A 537 -21.44 9.67 -16.53
N VAL A 538 -22.73 9.43 -16.66
CA VAL A 538 -23.81 10.40 -16.47
C VAL A 538 -24.79 9.79 -15.49
N LYS A 539 -24.99 10.48 -14.37
CA LYS A 539 -25.84 10.07 -13.26
C LYS A 539 -27.27 10.55 -13.53
N GLY A 540 -28.24 9.76 -13.10
CA GLY A 540 -29.64 10.19 -13.13
C GLY A 540 -29.87 11.47 -12.30
N PRO A 541 -31.07 12.06 -12.40
CA PRO A 541 -31.42 13.26 -11.63
C PRO A 541 -31.25 13.00 -10.12
N ASP A 542 -30.55 13.89 -9.43
CA ASP A 542 -30.34 13.84 -7.99
C ASP A 542 -30.65 15.21 -7.38
N PRO A 543 -31.77 15.35 -6.62
CA PRO A 543 -32.17 16.63 -6.05
C PRO A 543 -31.16 17.20 -5.05
N ARG A 544 -30.24 16.37 -4.51
CA ARG A 544 -29.14 16.84 -3.66
C ARG A 544 -28.08 17.60 -4.46
N ARG A 545 -27.96 17.32 -5.76
CA ARG A 545 -27.04 17.98 -6.70
C ARG A 545 -27.69 19.16 -7.40
N PHE A 546 -28.83 18.93 -8.06
CA PHE A 546 -29.60 20.00 -8.69
C PHE A 546 -31.10 19.69 -8.60
N PRO A 547 -31.96 20.70 -8.38
CA PRO A 547 -33.39 20.54 -8.58
C PRO A 547 -33.68 20.36 -10.08
N GLY A 548 -34.60 19.46 -10.41
CA GLY A 548 -35.09 19.23 -11.78
C GLY A 548 -34.89 17.81 -12.29
N PRO A 549 -35.39 17.52 -13.50
CA PRO A 549 -35.32 16.20 -14.12
C PRO A 549 -34.02 15.98 -14.91
N GLU A 550 -33.10 16.95 -14.95
CA GLU A 550 -31.89 16.82 -15.76
C GLU A 550 -30.90 15.84 -15.11
N PRO A 551 -30.27 14.96 -15.90
CA PRO A 551 -29.16 14.14 -15.43
C PRO A 551 -27.94 15.00 -15.08
N THR A 552 -26.97 14.41 -14.37
CA THR A 552 -25.77 15.12 -13.91
C THR A 552 -24.49 14.43 -14.34
N TRP A 553 -23.53 15.23 -14.79
CA TRP A 553 -22.13 14.84 -14.95
C TRP A 553 -21.34 15.24 -13.70
N VAL A 554 -20.35 14.44 -13.30
CA VAL A 554 -19.55 14.61 -12.09
C VAL A 554 -18.06 14.66 -12.48
N PRO A 555 -17.54 15.81 -12.94
CA PRO A 555 -16.22 15.89 -13.56
C PRO A 555 -15.06 15.39 -12.70
N TRP A 556 -15.09 15.64 -11.39
CA TRP A 556 -14.02 15.15 -10.51
C TRP A 556 -13.96 13.62 -10.39
N GLU A 557 -15.08 12.91 -10.57
CA GLU A 557 -15.08 11.44 -10.62
C GLU A 557 -14.47 10.93 -11.94
N ASP A 558 -14.79 11.60 -13.06
CA ASP A 558 -14.17 11.32 -14.36
C ASP A 558 -12.67 11.59 -14.35
N ALA A 559 -12.19 12.57 -13.58
CA ALA A 559 -10.76 12.83 -13.43
C ALA A 559 -10.04 11.65 -12.75
N ILE A 560 -10.64 11.07 -11.72
CA ILE A 560 -10.13 9.84 -11.07
C ILE A 560 -10.18 8.66 -12.04
N ALA A 561 -11.26 8.51 -12.82
CA ALA A 561 -11.37 7.50 -13.88
C ALA A 561 -10.21 7.60 -14.88
N CYS A 562 -9.99 8.81 -15.40
CA CYS A 562 -8.93 9.14 -16.33
C CYS A 562 -7.54 8.76 -15.79
N SER A 563 -7.27 9.04 -14.51
CA SER A 563 -6.01 8.64 -13.88
C SER A 563 -5.89 7.12 -13.68
N GLY A 564 -6.96 6.42 -13.32
CA GLY A 564 -6.93 4.96 -13.24
C GLY A 564 -6.63 4.30 -14.59
N PHE A 565 -7.28 4.76 -15.66
CA PHE A 565 -7.04 4.25 -17.01
C PHE A 565 -5.63 4.64 -17.53
N GLY A 566 -5.14 5.83 -17.17
CA GLY A 566 -3.76 6.23 -17.47
C GLY A 566 -2.72 5.33 -16.80
N ALA A 567 -2.95 4.90 -15.56
CA ALA A 567 -2.10 3.93 -14.88
C ALA A 567 -2.08 2.57 -15.60
N TYR A 568 -3.24 2.09 -16.06
CA TYR A 568 -3.32 0.89 -16.89
C TYR A 568 -2.53 1.05 -18.20
N ARG A 569 -2.70 2.17 -18.91
CA ARG A 569 -1.95 2.45 -20.14
C ARG A 569 -0.44 2.47 -19.89
N ALA A 570 0.01 3.03 -18.77
CA ALA A 570 1.43 3.11 -18.42
C ALA A 570 2.07 1.73 -18.19
N LEU A 571 1.32 0.76 -17.67
CA LEU A 571 1.84 -0.59 -17.39
C LEU A 571 1.64 -1.57 -18.55
N PHE A 572 0.49 -1.53 -19.23
CA PHE A 572 0.10 -2.54 -20.22
C PHE A 572 0.13 -2.02 -21.66
N GLY A 573 0.36 -0.73 -21.88
CA GLY A 573 0.08 -0.07 -23.16
C GLY A 573 1.29 0.29 -24.01
N ALA A 574 1.36 -0.32 -25.20
CA ALA A 574 1.89 0.32 -26.41
C ALA A 574 1.03 0.06 -27.68
N SER A 575 -0.17 -0.55 -27.61
CA SER A 575 -0.85 -1.03 -28.83
C SER A 575 -2.40 -0.99 -28.89
N ASP A 576 -3.14 -0.40 -27.93
CA ASP A 576 -4.60 -0.23 -28.09
C ASP A 576 -5.00 1.25 -28.25
N PRO A 577 -5.25 1.73 -29.48
CA PRO A 577 -5.64 3.12 -29.74
C PRO A 577 -7.00 3.48 -29.13
N ARG A 578 -7.85 2.51 -28.80
CA ARG A 578 -9.16 2.76 -28.15
C ARG A 578 -8.97 3.23 -26.71
N ILE A 579 -7.95 2.71 -26.03
CA ILE A 579 -7.61 3.13 -24.66
C ILE A 579 -7.03 4.54 -24.67
N ASP A 580 -6.17 4.85 -25.64
CA ASP A 580 -5.69 6.21 -25.86
C ASP A 580 -6.86 7.16 -26.15
N GLU A 581 -7.81 6.77 -27.00
CA GLU A 581 -8.99 7.60 -27.29
C GLU A 581 -9.84 7.85 -26.04
N LEU A 582 -10.07 6.83 -25.21
CA LEU A 582 -10.78 6.97 -23.94
C LEU A 582 -10.06 7.97 -23.01
N ILE A 583 -8.76 7.79 -22.80
CA ILE A 583 -7.98 8.63 -21.87
C ILE A 583 -7.87 10.07 -22.41
N ASP A 584 -7.43 10.24 -23.65
CA ASP A 584 -7.28 11.55 -24.29
C ASP A 584 -8.65 12.25 -24.37
N GLY A 585 -9.71 11.51 -24.70
CA GLY A 585 -11.08 12.00 -24.77
C GLY A 585 -11.60 12.51 -23.43
N LEU A 586 -11.44 11.74 -22.35
CA LEU A 586 -11.83 12.16 -20.99
C LEU A 586 -10.99 13.35 -20.52
N ALA A 587 -9.68 13.31 -20.69
CA ALA A 587 -8.79 14.37 -20.22
C ALA A 587 -9.05 15.70 -20.92
N LEU A 588 -9.24 15.69 -22.25
CA LEU A 588 -9.59 16.88 -23.03
C LEU A 588 -11.00 17.38 -22.70
N ASN A 589 -11.96 16.48 -22.49
CA ASN A 589 -13.31 16.83 -22.05
C ASN A 589 -13.28 17.58 -20.71
N LEU A 590 -12.49 17.09 -19.75
CA LEU A 590 -12.29 17.76 -18.47
C LEU A 590 -11.65 19.14 -18.66
N LEU A 591 -10.57 19.26 -19.42
CA LEU A 591 -9.92 20.55 -19.67
C LEU A 591 -10.87 21.58 -20.30
N ARG A 592 -11.70 21.17 -21.26
CA ARG A 592 -12.64 22.05 -21.94
C ARG A 592 -13.81 22.48 -21.06
N HIS A 593 -14.38 21.54 -20.30
CA HIS A 593 -15.71 21.73 -19.70
C HIS A 593 -15.75 21.53 -18.19
N GLY A 594 -14.85 20.73 -17.61
CA GLY A 594 -14.88 20.34 -16.20
C GLY A 594 -14.16 21.29 -15.25
N TRP A 595 -13.37 22.23 -15.76
CA TRP A 595 -12.53 23.14 -14.98
C TRP A 595 -12.90 24.62 -15.15
N LEU A 596 -12.85 25.35 -14.05
CA LEU A 596 -12.91 26.80 -13.99
C LEU A 596 -11.53 27.35 -13.62
N LEU A 597 -11.05 28.31 -14.43
CA LEU A 597 -9.97 29.21 -14.04
C LEU A 597 -10.62 30.55 -13.67
N ARG A 598 -10.41 31.00 -12.44
CA ARG A 598 -10.95 32.28 -11.94
C ARG A 598 -10.00 33.44 -12.27
N ASP A 599 -10.52 34.66 -12.19
CA ASP A 599 -9.75 35.88 -12.47
C ASP A 599 -8.57 36.09 -11.50
N ASP A 600 -8.69 35.58 -10.26
CA ASP A 600 -7.59 35.57 -9.28
C ASP A 600 -6.51 34.52 -9.58
N GLY A 601 -6.70 33.75 -10.66
CA GLY A 601 -5.85 32.65 -11.09
C GLY A 601 -6.04 31.35 -10.31
N SER A 602 -7.02 31.25 -9.42
CA SER A 602 -7.38 29.98 -8.78
C SER A 602 -8.07 29.04 -9.76
N ALA A 603 -7.82 27.75 -9.62
CA ALA A 603 -8.44 26.69 -10.42
C ALA A 603 -9.40 25.88 -9.57
N ALA A 604 -10.56 25.53 -10.13
CA ALA A 604 -11.55 24.67 -9.48
C ALA A 604 -12.14 23.68 -10.47
N ILE A 605 -12.21 22.41 -10.09
CA ILE A 605 -12.97 21.40 -10.83
C ILE A 605 -14.43 21.46 -10.39
N ALA A 606 -15.36 21.16 -11.31
CA ALA A 606 -16.76 21.07 -10.94
C ALA A 606 -17.03 19.84 -10.05
N TYR A 607 -17.74 20.08 -8.94
CA TYR A 607 -18.31 19.02 -8.10
C TYR A 607 -19.41 18.26 -8.85
N CYS A 608 -20.29 18.98 -9.54
CA CYS A 608 -21.26 18.42 -10.48
C CYS A 608 -21.74 19.47 -11.49
N MET A 609 -22.20 19.00 -12.65
CA MET A 609 -22.76 19.81 -13.74
C MET A 609 -24.06 19.17 -14.23
N LYS A 610 -25.08 19.94 -14.61
CA LYS A 610 -26.21 19.41 -15.38
C LYS A 610 -25.70 18.84 -16.72
N TYR A 611 -26.21 17.71 -17.16
CA TYR A 611 -25.84 17.13 -18.44
C TYR A 611 -26.91 17.48 -19.49
N LEU A 612 -26.53 18.31 -20.47
CA LEU A 612 -27.43 18.84 -21.52
C LEU A 612 -27.27 18.05 -22.83
N ASP A 613 -27.30 16.72 -22.74
CA ASP A 613 -27.15 15.80 -23.88
C ASP A 613 -25.91 16.11 -24.74
N GLY A 614 -24.77 16.29 -24.05
CA GLY A 614 -23.48 16.57 -24.67
C GLY A 614 -23.26 18.03 -25.08
N LYS A 615 -24.27 18.90 -25.02
CA LYS A 615 -24.08 20.32 -25.36
C LYS A 615 -23.17 21.02 -24.33
N PRO A 616 -22.11 21.71 -24.75
CA PRO A 616 -21.28 22.50 -23.86
C PRO A 616 -22.07 23.69 -23.30
N PHE A 617 -21.69 24.13 -22.10
CA PHE A 617 -22.36 25.24 -21.44
C PHE A 617 -21.96 26.58 -22.06
N THR A 618 -22.90 27.52 -22.07
CA THR A 618 -22.56 28.92 -22.32
C THR A 618 -21.79 29.51 -21.13
N LYS A 619 -21.22 30.70 -21.31
CA LYS A 619 -20.53 31.41 -20.22
C LYS A 619 -21.49 31.74 -19.06
N GLU A 620 -22.73 32.10 -19.38
CA GLU A 620 -23.79 32.41 -18.42
C GLU A 620 -24.15 31.17 -17.60
N GLN A 621 -24.37 30.03 -18.27
CA GLN A 621 -24.66 28.75 -17.60
C GLN A 621 -23.50 28.28 -16.72
N SER A 622 -22.26 28.48 -17.15
CA SER A 622 -21.07 28.09 -16.36
C SER A 622 -20.91 28.90 -15.06
N SER A 623 -21.58 30.04 -14.97
CA SER A 623 -21.57 30.94 -13.79
C SER A 623 -22.83 30.80 -12.94
N ASP A 624 -23.79 29.95 -13.33
CA ASP A 624 -25.05 29.74 -12.63
C ASP A 624 -24.98 28.46 -11.78
N ASP A 625 -25.17 28.62 -10.47
CA ASP A 625 -25.16 27.52 -9.49
C ASP A 625 -26.29 26.50 -9.69
N ASN A 626 -27.28 26.81 -10.54
CA ASN A 626 -28.31 25.85 -10.98
C ASN A 626 -27.83 24.92 -12.10
N PHE A 627 -26.71 25.23 -12.75
CA PHE A 627 -26.13 24.46 -13.85
C PHE A 627 -24.81 23.82 -13.47
N VAL A 628 -23.92 24.54 -12.76
CA VAL A 628 -22.62 24.04 -12.30
C VAL A 628 -22.45 24.32 -10.82
N ARG A 629 -21.97 23.33 -10.07
CA ARG A 629 -21.43 23.56 -8.72
C ARG A 629 -19.93 23.36 -8.76
N TRP A 630 -19.17 24.44 -8.63
CA TRP A 630 -17.71 24.38 -8.56
C TRP A 630 -17.28 23.88 -7.18
N ALA A 631 -16.35 22.92 -7.14
CA ALA A 631 -15.89 22.35 -5.90
C ALA A 631 -15.03 23.34 -5.11
N SER A 632 -15.12 23.27 -3.77
CA SER A 632 -14.15 23.83 -2.84
C SER A 632 -13.28 22.72 -2.24
N GLY A 633 -12.00 22.99 -1.96
CA GLY A 633 -11.12 22.06 -1.25
C GLY A 633 -10.44 21.01 -2.14
N GLY A 634 -10.23 19.81 -1.59
CA GLY A 634 -9.30 18.80 -2.11
C GLY A 634 -9.63 18.16 -3.46
N PHE A 635 -10.83 18.35 -4.02
CA PHE A 635 -11.22 17.79 -5.32
C PHE A 635 -10.31 18.23 -6.47
N GLY A 636 -9.78 19.47 -6.41
CA GLY A 636 -8.80 19.95 -7.38
C GLY A 636 -7.50 19.15 -7.34
N HIS A 637 -7.04 18.73 -6.16
CA HIS A 637 -5.86 17.88 -6.02
C HIS A 637 -6.12 16.49 -6.60
N TRP A 638 -7.28 15.90 -6.32
CA TRP A 638 -7.67 14.59 -6.85
C TRP A 638 -7.73 14.52 -8.38
N ALA A 639 -7.97 15.68 -9.01
CA ALA A 639 -8.08 15.78 -10.45
C ALA A 639 -6.78 16.24 -11.15
N TYR A 640 -5.69 16.46 -10.41
CA TYR A 640 -4.42 16.94 -10.96
C TYR A 640 -3.88 15.99 -12.03
N GLY A 641 -3.92 14.67 -11.80
CA GLY A 641 -3.43 13.68 -12.76
C GLY A 641 -4.12 13.79 -14.13
N ALA A 642 -5.41 14.10 -14.16
CA ALA A 642 -6.16 14.30 -15.41
C ALA A 642 -5.75 15.59 -16.15
N LEU A 643 -5.32 16.66 -15.44
CA LEU A 643 -4.78 17.86 -16.08
C LEU A 643 -3.46 17.56 -16.81
N VAL A 644 -2.58 16.76 -16.20
CA VAL A 644 -1.32 16.34 -16.83
C VAL A 644 -1.60 15.53 -18.10
N LEU A 645 -2.48 14.53 -18.01
CA LEU A 645 -2.89 13.73 -19.18
C LEU A 645 -3.53 14.60 -20.26
N GLY A 646 -4.38 15.56 -19.88
CA GLY A 646 -5.04 16.47 -20.82
C GLY A 646 -4.05 17.39 -21.52
N ARG A 647 -3.03 17.88 -20.82
CA ARG A 647 -1.95 18.66 -21.41
C ARG A 647 -1.20 17.85 -22.47
N ASN A 648 -0.90 16.59 -22.18
CA ASN A 648 -0.22 15.70 -23.12
C ASN A 648 -1.07 15.37 -24.34
N ALA A 649 -2.37 15.13 -24.14
CA ALA A 649 -3.32 14.95 -25.25
C ALA A 649 -3.40 16.21 -26.12
N ALA A 650 -3.45 17.40 -25.52
CA ALA A 650 -3.44 18.67 -26.26
C ALA A 650 -2.13 18.86 -27.05
N LEU A 651 -0.98 18.49 -26.47
CA LEU A 651 0.31 18.51 -27.15
C LEU A 651 0.33 17.57 -28.37
N LYS A 652 -0.17 16.34 -28.22
CA LYS A 652 -0.31 15.36 -29.31
C LYS A 652 -1.17 15.88 -30.46
N LEU A 653 -2.20 16.69 -30.17
CA LEU A 653 -3.06 17.33 -31.15
C LEU A 653 -2.50 18.64 -31.73
N GLY A 654 -1.41 19.18 -31.17
CA GLY A 654 -0.90 20.51 -31.53
C GLY A 654 -1.80 21.68 -31.08
N ASP A 655 -2.67 21.47 -30.08
CA ASP A 655 -3.60 22.49 -29.59
C ASP A 655 -2.93 23.38 -28.53
N ALA A 656 -2.28 24.45 -29.00
CA ALA A 656 -1.58 25.39 -28.13
C ALA A 656 -2.49 26.10 -27.11
N ALA A 657 -3.76 26.31 -27.44
CA ALA A 657 -4.71 26.97 -26.53
C ALA A 657 -5.07 26.05 -25.35
N LEU A 658 -5.33 24.77 -25.62
CA LEU A 658 -5.60 23.79 -24.56
C LEU A 658 -4.36 23.46 -23.73
N MET A 659 -3.17 23.39 -24.34
CA MET A 659 -1.92 23.28 -23.58
C MET A 659 -1.76 24.43 -22.60
N LYS A 660 -1.89 25.67 -23.09
CA LYS A 660 -1.81 26.86 -22.23
C LYS A 660 -2.85 26.83 -21.11
N ARG A 661 -4.09 26.43 -21.42
CA ARG A 661 -5.16 26.31 -20.42
C ARG A 661 -4.81 25.30 -19.34
N ALA A 662 -4.27 24.13 -19.70
CA ALA A 662 -3.83 23.14 -18.73
C ALA A 662 -2.70 23.68 -17.84
N ASP A 663 -1.73 24.38 -18.43
CA ASP A 663 -0.64 25.04 -17.70
C ASP A 663 -1.16 26.12 -16.73
N ASP A 664 -2.09 26.96 -17.18
CA ASP A 664 -2.71 28.00 -16.34
C ASP A 664 -3.49 27.37 -15.15
N LEU A 665 -4.22 26.28 -15.39
CA LEU A 665 -4.97 25.56 -14.35
C LEU A 665 -4.04 24.90 -13.33
N MET A 666 -2.98 24.22 -13.78
CA MET A 666 -1.99 23.62 -12.88
C MET A 666 -1.26 24.71 -12.08
N ALA A 667 -0.87 25.83 -12.71
CA ALA A 667 -0.29 26.97 -12.03
C ALA A 667 -1.25 27.56 -10.99
N GLY A 668 -2.55 27.58 -11.28
CA GLY A 668 -3.59 27.97 -10.34
C GLY A 668 -3.64 27.05 -9.12
N LEU A 669 -3.60 25.73 -9.30
CA LEU A 669 -3.53 24.80 -8.17
C LEU A 669 -2.25 24.97 -7.33
N HIS A 670 -1.10 25.14 -7.99
CA HIS A 670 0.19 25.36 -7.30
C HIS A 670 0.24 26.69 -6.55
N ARG A 671 -0.41 27.75 -7.04
CA ARG A 671 -0.44 29.07 -6.39
C ARG A 671 -1.06 29.03 -5.01
N TYR A 672 -2.10 28.20 -4.84
CA TYR A 672 -2.83 28.04 -3.57
C TYR A 672 -2.43 26.76 -2.84
N ARG A 673 -1.30 26.15 -3.22
CA ARG A 673 -0.72 25.02 -2.52
C ARG A 673 -0.18 25.49 -1.18
N GLU A 674 -0.77 25.02 -0.09
CA GLU A 674 -0.41 25.42 1.26
C GLU A 674 0.51 24.38 1.92
N ARG A 675 1.47 24.88 2.71
CA ARG A 675 2.28 24.03 3.59
C ARG A 675 1.37 23.40 4.66
N PRO A 676 1.32 22.06 4.79
CA PRO A 676 0.59 21.39 5.86
C PRO A 676 1.04 21.88 7.25
N ARG A 677 0.20 21.70 8.27
CA ARG A 677 0.49 22.17 9.64
C ARG A 677 1.73 21.52 10.24
N ASP A 678 1.95 20.24 9.94
CA ASP A 678 3.16 19.48 10.32
C ASP A 678 4.38 19.85 9.46
N GLY A 679 4.18 20.63 8.39
CA GLY A 679 5.22 21.02 7.45
C GLY A 679 5.75 19.88 6.59
N PHE A 680 5.09 18.72 6.58
CA PHE A 680 5.49 17.52 5.84
C PHE A 680 5.02 17.57 4.37
N TRP A 681 4.94 16.41 3.70
CA TRP A 681 4.37 16.31 2.35
C TRP A 681 2.88 16.60 2.35
N ASP A 682 2.42 17.33 1.34
CA ASP A 682 1.00 17.58 1.17
C ASP A 682 0.30 16.50 0.35
N ARG A 683 -1.03 16.54 0.39
CA ARG A 683 -1.90 15.63 -0.35
C ARG A 683 -1.79 15.80 -1.86
N MET A 684 -1.42 16.99 -2.35
CA MET A 684 -1.30 17.26 -3.79
C MET A 684 -0.14 16.45 -4.41
N SER A 685 0.98 16.27 -3.69
CA SER A 685 2.13 15.47 -4.15
C SER A 685 1.73 14.08 -4.63
N MET A 686 0.83 13.39 -3.92
CA MET A 686 0.37 12.04 -4.26
C MET A 686 -0.38 11.95 -5.60
N TRP A 687 -0.89 13.07 -6.11
CA TRP A 687 -1.59 13.16 -7.40
C TRP A 687 -0.71 13.67 -8.54
N MET A 688 0.53 14.07 -8.24
CA MET A 688 1.53 14.51 -9.22
C MET A 688 2.32 13.35 -9.84
N ALA A 689 2.05 12.10 -9.43
CA ALA A 689 2.70 10.90 -9.95
C ALA A 689 2.17 10.48 -11.33
N VAL A 690 2.13 11.42 -12.29
CA VAL A 690 1.66 11.23 -13.67
C VAL A 690 2.60 11.98 -14.59
N ARG A 691 2.87 11.42 -15.78
CA ARG A 691 3.70 12.04 -16.80
C ARG A 691 3.02 12.13 -18.14
#